data_AF-A0A1F5MIS1-F1
#
_entry.id   AF-A0A1F5MIS1-F1
#
_cell.length_a   1.000
_cell.length_b   1.000
_cell.length_c   1.000
_cell.angle_alpha   90.00
_cell.angle_beta   90.00
_cell.angle_gamma   90.00
#
_symmetry.space_group_name_H-M   'P 1'
#
loop_
_entity.id
_entity.type
_entity.pdbx_description
1 polymer ?
#
loop_
_entity_poly.entity_id
_entity_poly.type
_entity_poly.pdbx_seq_one_letter_code
_entity_poly.pdbx_strand_id
1 'polypeptide(L)'
;MSSQKGIAHIILLVVLLAGLALGVYLVQQRTNLFSKAFSNDKSVQQLTNELVSLNSLAGRSAQDDEQISKMLAVATKRKDKLLMEAEEDPQLFLDHARLVSSRTDFPGDIQKYIEEEKTLQGYFDARHIDSFDEQKSRKVFFIRTKEENIQLFFVSPPDNVINNSKIEVTGVYLSNRAVLQSSISNERYGVRVVQGGEGQFPTLGTIKVAVFLINYSDNPGELVSRETVKKLVFSDDRSTSKFFEETSFGQLKMTGDVYGYFTIPKRNPNDPQSSCPFLFYEEETQKLAKKQGIKVDDYDSLVFVLTGSGDGCGFGGMATLGGKPGLVDIKLYRAPQVYTHELGHNLGVDHANLLKCGLTSVDDYSRCLPINQRFFRGIEYGDRYDIMGYSSGFNQFNAPHKIAVNWISGGKVQEVTADGIYTITVPLETNIDNGIYVLKIPKANSNEHYYLSLRKKMGFDSDLPQGVVDGVSVHIWDGIISHPTLFVDTTPGSSAILTEDFADAGLKDGNYFYDSVNKIQVKQLIHSGDSVSLEVKFNVQTSPSNPIPPIPSPTSMKGWAVTANPVCQNGNRPIGQGNIYYTVWPRVPYNLNNPLQWVYPEASPGAQTAVIYTDNDANNVYVGFKDEKGNSLVPIDKPPDPNIEYGKYFNLQTPLARWNRALVPNWPPVIKINFRAPDSWCN
;
A
#
# COMPACT_ATOMS: atom_id res chain seq x y z
N MET A 1 11.02 3.41 -75.03
CA MET A 1 11.58 3.42 -73.66
C MET A 1 10.71 2.52 -72.77
N SER A 2 11.03 1.23 -72.63
CA SER A 2 10.22 0.30 -71.81
C SER A 2 11.04 -0.82 -71.12
N SER A 3 12.31 -1.03 -71.48
CA SER A 3 13.11 -2.15 -70.95
C SER A 3 13.97 -1.80 -69.71
N GLN A 4 14.27 -0.53 -69.44
CA GLN A 4 15.14 -0.14 -68.31
C GLN A 4 14.45 -0.18 -66.93
N LYS A 5 13.11 -0.20 -66.87
CA LYS A 5 12.38 -0.22 -65.60
C LYS A 5 12.35 -1.61 -64.94
N GLY A 6 12.48 -2.70 -65.71
CA GLY A 6 12.44 -4.07 -65.19
C GLY A 6 13.72 -4.47 -64.43
N ILE A 7 14.90 -4.07 -64.94
CA ILE A 7 16.19 -4.45 -64.34
C ILE A 7 16.41 -3.71 -63.00
N ALA A 8 15.98 -2.45 -62.90
CA ALA A 8 16.05 -1.69 -61.65
C ALA A 8 15.19 -2.30 -60.53
N HIS A 9 14.02 -2.86 -60.86
CA HIS A 9 13.15 -3.52 -59.88
C HIS A 9 13.74 -4.85 -59.39
N ILE A 10 14.42 -5.60 -60.28
CA ILE A 10 15.07 -6.86 -59.90
C ILE A 10 16.27 -6.60 -58.97
N ILE A 11 17.08 -5.57 -59.26
CA ILE A 11 18.22 -5.20 -58.39
C ILE A 11 17.72 -4.72 -57.02
N LEU A 12 16.64 -3.94 -56.97
CA LEU A 12 16.03 -3.48 -55.72
C LEU A 12 15.51 -4.66 -54.88
N LEU A 13 14.90 -5.66 -55.52
CA LEU A 13 14.43 -6.89 -54.88
C LEU A 13 15.58 -7.74 -54.31
N VAL A 14 16.69 -7.85 -55.02
CA VAL A 14 17.87 -8.59 -54.55
C VAL A 14 18.53 -7.90 -53.36
N VAL A 15 18.63 -6.55 -53.38
CA VAL A 15 19.16 -5.78 -52.24
C VAL A 15 18.23 -5.86 -51.02
N LEU A 16 16.91 -5.82 -51.23
CA LEU A 16 15.92 -6.01 -50.17
C LEU A 16 16.01 -7.42 -49.55
N LEU A 17 16.16 -8.46 -50.38
CA LEU A 17 16.31 -9.84 -49.91
C LEU A 17 17.62 -10.07 -49.16
N ALA A 18 18.73 -9.45 -49.61
CA ALA A 18 20.00 -9.50 -48.89
C ALA A 18 19.94 -8.75 -47.55
N GLY A 19 19.26 -7.59 -47.51
CA GLY A 19 18.99 -6.86 -46.27
C GLY A 19 18.10 -7.62 -45.30
N LEU A 20 17.10 -8.36 -45.81
CA LEU A 20 16.23 -9.23 -45.02
C LEU A 20 16.98 -10.43 -44.45
N ALA A 21 17.85 -11.06 -45.25
CA ALA A 21 18.69 -12.17 -44.78
C ALA A 21 19.69 -11.71 -43.69
N LEU A 22 20.30 -10.53 -43.85
CA LEU A 22 21.17 -9.92 -42.85
C LEU A 22 20.40 -9.53 -41.58
N GLY A 23 19.18 -9.00 -41.73
CA GLY A 23 18.27 -8.69 -40.63
C GLY A 23 17.83 -9.93 -39.85
N VAL A 24 17.49 -11.02 -40.54
CA VAL A 24 17.14 -12.31 -39.91
C VAL A 24 18.34 -12.92 -39.20
N TYR A 25 19.55 -12.83 -39.77
CA TYR A 25 20.79 -13.30 -39.14
C TYR A 25 21.12 -12.51 -37.86
N LEU A 26 20.97 -11.18 -37.89
CA LEU A 26 21.18 -10.31 -36.73
C LEU A 26 20.09 -10.51 -35.65
N VAL A 27 18.84 -10.77 -36.04
CA VAL A 27 17.74 -11.09 -35.12
C VAL A 27 17.95 -12.47 -34.48
N GLN A 28 18.39 -13.48 -35.24
CA GLN A 28 18.73 -14.80 -34.70
C GLN A 28 19.90 -14.76 -33.71
N GLN A 29 20.92 -13.92 -33.95
CA GLN A 29 21.97 -13.68 -32.96
C GLN A 29 21.42 -12.99 -31.71
N ARG A 30 20.54 -11.98 -31.86
CA ARG A 30 19.87 -11.33 -30.71
C ARG A 30 19.03 -12.31 -29.89
N THR A 31 18.24 -13.17 -30.52
CA THR A 31 17.38 -14.15 -29.81
C THR A 31 18.19 -15.23 -29.11
N ASN A 32 19.35 -15.63 -29.65
CA ASN A 32 20.28 -16.55 -28.99
C ASN A 32 21.05 -15.89 -27.82
N LEU A 33 21.20 -14.55 -27.83
CA LEU A 33 21.73 -13.79 -26.70
C LEU A 33 20.71 -13.67 -25.56
N PHE A 34 19.42 -13.49 -25.87
CA PHE A 34 18.36 -13.37 -24.86
C PHE A 34 17.90 -14.72 -24.26
N SER A 35 17.87 -15.81 -25.03
CA SER A 35 17.50 -17.14 -24.51
C SER A 35 18.57 -17.74 -23.59
N LYS A 36 19.86 -17.39 -23.78
CA LYS A 36 20.93 -17.70 -22.83
C LYS A 36 20.93 -16.80 -21.57
N ALA A 37 20.30 -15.63 -21.63
CA ALA A 37 20.26 -14.70 -20.49
C ALA A 37 19.25 -15.10 -19.40
N PHE A 38 18.17 -15.82 -19.76
CA PHE A 38 17.12 -16.22 -18.81
C PHE A 38 17.35 -17.57 -18.11
N SER A 39 18.37 -18.34 -18.50
CA SER A 39 18.70 -19.63 -17.85
C SER A 39 19.83 -19.53 -16.81
N ASN A 40 20.21 -18.32 -16.39
CA ASN A 40 21.44 -18.09 -15.63
C ASN A 40 21.36 -16.91 -14.63
N ASP A 41 20.19 -16.64 -14.03
CA ASP A 41 20.09 -15.58 -13.04
C ASP A 41 20.65 -16.03 -11.68
N LYS A 42 21.92 -15.70 -11.43
CA LYS A 42 22.64 -16.08 -10.21
C LYS A 42 22.06 -15.39 -8.96
N SER A 43 21.99 -16.12 -7.85
CA SER A 43 21.62 -15.57 -6.52
C SER A 43 22.70 -14.62 -5.98
N VAL A 44 22.38 -13.81 -4.97
CA VAL A 44 23.35 -12.92 -4.31
C VAL A 44 24.56 -13.70 -3.78
N GLN A 45 24.36 -14.89 -3.20
CA GLN A 45 25.47 -15.71 -2.70
C GLN A 45 26.33 -16.27 -3.85
N GLN A 46 25.72 -16.68 -4.96
CA GLN A 46 26.46 -17.13 -6.14
C GLN A 46 27.31 -16.00 -6.74
N LEU A 47 26.75 -14.79 -6.84
CA LEU A 47 27.48 -13.61 -7.29
C LEU A 47 28.58 -13.18 -6.31
N THR A 48 28.33 -13.33 -5.01
CA THR A 48 29.34 -13.08 -3.96
C THR A 48 30.53 -14.02 -4.11
N ASN A 49 30.28 -15.33 -4.25
CA ASN A 49 31.34 -16.33 -4.42
C ASN A 49 32.12 -16.11 -5.73
N GLU A 50 31.43 -15.73 -6.81
CA GLU A 50 32.07 -15.37 -8.08
C GLU A 50 32.95 -14.13 -7.95
N LEU A 51 32.46 -13.07 -7.28
CA LEU A 51 33.22 -11.84 -7.08
C LEU A 51 34.48 -12.07 -6.25
N VAL A 52 34.38 -12.86 -5.17
CA VAL A 52 35.54 -13.26 -4.34
C VAL A 52 36.53 -14.09 -5.15
N SER A 53 36.04 -15.00 -6.01
CA SER A 53 36.89 -15.81 -6.89
C SER A 53 37.62 -14.95 -7.93
N LEU A 54 36.94 -13.97 -8.53
CA LEU A 54 37.57 -13.03 -9.45
C LEU A 54 38.62 -12.17 -8.76
N ASN A 55 38.40 -11.78 -7.50
CA ASN A 55 39.35 -11.02 -6.70
C ASN A 55 40.60 -11.84 -6.33
N SER A 56 40.43 -13.12 -5.96
CA SER A 56 41.57 -14.00 -5.62
C SER A 56 42.44 -14.33 -6.83
N LEU A 57 41.85 -14.41 -8.02
CA LEU A 57 42.58 -14.58 -9.29
C LEU A 57 43.35 -13.32 -9.71
N ALA A 58 43.05 -12.14 -9.14
CA ALA A 58 43.73 -10.87 -9.47
C ALA A 58 45.13 -10.72 -8.83
N GLY A 59 45.65 -11.79 -8.22
CA GLY A 59 46.93 -11.81 -7.54
C GLY A 59 48.13 -11.41 -8.42
N ARG A 60 48.67 -10.20 -8.14
CA ARG A 60 49.95 -9.58 -8.56
C ARG A 60 50.03 -8.83 -9.89
N SER A 61 49.00 -8.80 -10.72
CA SER A 61 48.88 -7.81 -11.82
C SER A 61 47.53 -7.11 -11.75
N ALA A 62 47.39 -6.20 -10.80
CA ALA A 62 46.18 -5.38 -10.59
C ALA A 62 45.93 -4.35 -11.71
N GLN A 63 46.15 -4.71 -12.97
CA GLN A 63 46.10 -3.81 -14.14
C GLN A 63 45.50 -4.45 -15.40
N ASP A 64 44.89 -5.63 -15.33
CA ASP A 64 44.19 -6.17 -16.51
C ASP A 64 42.76 -5.60 -16.52
N ASP A 65 42.54 -4.58 -17.36
CA ASP A 65 41.25 -3.88 -17.51
C ASP A 65 40.08 -4.86 -17.74
N GLU A 66 40.36 -6.02 -18.35
CA GLU A 66 39.39 -7.09 -18.56
C GLU A 66 38.91 -7.72 -17.24
N GLN A 67 39.80 -7.95 -16.28
CA GLN A 67 39.44 -8.56 -14.99
C GLN A 67 38.68 -7.58 -14.10
N ILE A 68 39.11 -6.31 -14.06
CA ILE A 68 38.36 -5.25 -13.38
C ILE A 68 36.97 -5.10 -14.01
N SER A 69 36.86 -5.16 -15.35
CA SER A 69 35.57 -5.11 -16.05
C SER A 69 34.65 -6.29 -15.68
N LYS A 70 35.19 -7.50 -15.55
CA LYS A 70 34.42 -8.69 -15.09
C LYS A 70 33.96 -8.52 -13.65
N MET A 71 34.85 -8.08 -12.75
CA MET A 71 34.50 -7.80 -11.36
C MET A 71 33.43 -6.72 -11.27
N LEU A 72 33.53 -5.67 -12.07
CA LEU A 72 32.57 -4.57 -12.12
C LEU A 72 31.18 -5.06 -12.53
N ALA A 73 31.09 -5.91 -13.56
CA ALA A 73 29.82 -6.48 -14.01
C ALA A 73 29.17 -7.35 -12.92
N VAL A 74 29.95 -8.22 -12.25
CA VAL A 74 29.44 -9.09 -11.17
C VAL A 74 29.06 -8.26 -9.95
N ALA A 75 29.88 -7.30 -9.54
CA ALA A 75 29.64 -6.44 -8.38
C ALA A 75 28.41 -5.54 -8.60
N THR A 76 28.21 -5.02 -9.81
CA THR A 76 26.99 -4.24 -10.16
C THR A 76 25.74 -5.12 -10.05
N LYS A 77 25.75 -6.31 -10.65
CA LYS A 77 24.60 -7.22 -10.58
C LYS A 77 24.30 -7.68 -9.14
N ARG A 78 25.35 -7.94 -8.35
CA ARG A 78 25.24 -8.28 -6.92
C ARG A 78 24.62 -7.13 -6.13
N LYS A 79 25.13 -5.91 -6.34
CA LYS A 79 24.63 -4.69 -5.72
C LYS A 79 23.14 -4.51 -6.01
N ASP A 80 22.70 -4.60 -7.26
CA ASP A 80 21.30 -4.41 -7.63
C ASP A 80 20.38 -5.41 -6.90
N LYS A 81 20.80 -6.67 -6.81
CA LYS A 81 20.06 -7.70 -6.06
C LYS A 81 20.04 -7.46 -4.55
N LEU A 82 21.16 -7.03 -3.96
CA LEU A 82 21.18 -6.63 -2.55
C LEU A 82 20.26 -5.43 -2.29
N LEU A 83 20.25 -4.42 -3.16
CA LEU A 83 19.36 -3.26 -2.97
C LEU A 83 17.87 -3.65 -3.05
N MET A 84 17.51 -4.67 -3.85
CA MET A 84 16.17 -5.27 -3.84
C MET A 84 15.89 -6.03 -2.54
N GLU A 85 16.83 -6.87 -2.08
CA GLU A 85 16.70 -7.55 -0.77
C GLU A 85 16.54 -6.55 0.38
N ALA A 86 17.27 -5.43 0.38
CA ALA A 86 17.13 -4.40 1.41
C ALA A 86 15.69 -3.84 1.52
N GLU A 87 14.95 -3.79 0.40
CA GLU A 87 13.60 -3.26 0.34
C GLU A 87 12.53 -4.32 0.62
N GLU A 88 12.72 -5.54 0.10
CA GLU A 88 11.73 -6.63 0.20
C GLU A 88 11.90 -7.50 1.46
N ASP A 89 13.14 -7.74 1.88
CA ASP A 89 13.50 -8.55 3.05
C ASP A 89 14.82 -8.03 3.69
N PRO A 90 14.74 -6.99 4.53
CA PRO A 90 15.90 -6.42 5.22
C PRO A 90 16.73 -7.45 6.00
N GLN A 91 16.10 -8.54 6.49
CA GLN A 91 16.81 -9.59 7.21
C GLN A 91 17.66 -10.42 6.24
N LEU A 92 17.11 -10.78 5.08
CA LEU A 92 17.83 -11.50 4.03
C LEU A 92 19.04 -10.69 3.51
N PHE A 93 18.89 -9.38 3.36
CA PHE A 93 20.01 -8.50 3.02
C PHE A 93 21.15 -8.62 4.04
N LEU A 94 20.84 -8.53 5.35
CA LEU A 94 21.85 -8.64 6.40
C LEU A 94 22.55 -10.01 6.39
N ASP A 95 21.81 -11.07 6.08
CA ASP A 95 22.35 -12.43 5.96
C ASP A 95 23.29 -12.61 4.74
N HIS A 96 23.11 -11.79 3.70
CA HIS A 96 23.84 -11.84 2.43
C HIS A 96 24.94 -10.78 2.28
N ALA A 97 24.91 -9.74 3.10
CA ALA A 97 25.90 -8.66 3.21
C ALA A 97 27.25 -9.13 3.81
N ARG A 98 27.91 -10.10 3.17
CA ARG A 98 29.06 -10.85 3.70
C ARG A 98 30.42 -10.27 3.35
N LEU A 99 30.49 -9.18 2.56
CA LEU A 99 31.75 -8.59 2.12
C LEU A 99 32.17 -7.35 2.93
N VAL A 100 31.39 -6.96 3.94
CA VAL A 100 31.68 -5.81 4.82
C VAL A 100 33.13 -5.82 5.34
N SER A 101 33.56 -6.94 5.93
CA SER A 101 34.89 -7.05 6.56
C SER A 101 36.05 -7.22 5.57
N SER A 102 35.77 -7.63 4.33
CA SER A 102 36.78 -7.85 3.27
C SER A 102 36.72 -6.80 2.18
N ARG A 103 35.94 -5.72 2.36
CA ARG A 103 35.75 -4.67 1.36
C ARG A 103 37.07 -4.07 0.89
N THR A 104 38.03 -3.86 1.79
CA THR A 104 39.36 -3.31 1.47
C THR A 104 40.25 -4.24 0.65
N ASP A 105 39.90 -5.52 0.56
CA ASP A 105 40.65 -6.50 -0.22
C ASP A 105 40.36 -6.39 -1.73
N PHE A 106 39.35 -5.61 -2.12
CA PHE A 106 38.96 -5.39 -3.52
C PHE A 106 39.56 -4.08 -4.08
N PRO A 107 39.78 -3.97 -5.40
CA PRO A 107 40.22 -2.74 -6.05
C PRO A 107 39.26 -1.56 -5.77
N GLY A 108 39.79 -0.34 -5.69
CA GLY A 108 39.01 0.86 -5.32
C GLY A 108 37.76 1.08 -6.18
N ASP A 109 37.83 0.80 -7.48
CA ASP A 109 36.68 0.91 -8.39
C ASP A 109 35.55 -0.09 -8.11
N ILE A 110 35.86 -1.19 -7.42
CA ILE A 110 34.89 -2.22 -7.04
C ILE A 110 34.34 -1.96 -5.64
N GLN A 111 35.11 -1.35 -4.74
CA GLN A 111 34.69 -1.06 -3.36
C GLN A 111 33.39 -0.25 -3.27
N LYS A 112 33.09 0.60 -4.26
CA LYS A 112 31.83 1.37 -4.32
C LYS A 112 30.56 0.52 -4.58
N TYR A 113 30.73 -0.75 -4.95
CA TYR A 113 29.65 -1.73 -5.14
C TYR A 113 29.55 -2.74 -3.99
N ILE A 114 30.41 -2.61 -2.98
CA ILE A 114 30.48 -3.50 -1.83
C ILE A 114 30.01 -2.73 -0.61
N GLU A 115 29.14 -3.38 0.16
CA GLU A 115 28.57 -2.87 1.39
C GLU A 115 29.63 -2.60 2.46
N GLU A 116 29.34 -1.66 3.36
CA GLU A 116 30.23 -1.28 4.44
C GLU A 116 29.46 -1.02 5.74
N GLU A 117 30.07 -1.32 6.88
CA GLU A 117 29.51 -0.99 8.19
C GLU A 117 29.96 0.42 8.56
N LYS A 118 29.00 1.29 8.87
CA LYS A 118 29.25 2.69 9.22
C LYS A 118 28.33 3.12 10.35
N THR A 119 28.76 4.17 11.05
CA THR A 119 27.92 4.92 11.97
C THR A 119 27.82 6.35 11.48
N LEU A 120 26.60 6.85 11.29
CA LEU A 120 26.33 8.21 10.84
C LEU A 120 25.43 8.94 11.83
N GLN A 121 25.60 10.26 11.93
CA GLN A 121 24.72 11.13 12.69
C GLN A 121 23.99 12.08 11.75
N GLY A 122 22.72 12.33 12.04
CA GLY A 122 21.85 13.16 11.23
C GLY A 122 20.48 13.33 11.88
N TYR A 123 19.51 13.75 11.10
CA TYR A 123 18.14 13.95 11.55
C TYR A 123 17.23 12.86 11.00
N PHE A 124 16.43 12.27 11.87
CA PHE A 124 15.47 11.24 11.50
C PHE A 124 14.32 11.84 10.71
N ASP A 125 13.90 11.09 9.69
CA ASP A 125 12.81 11.46 8.82
C ASP A 125 12.02 10.19 8.45
N ALA A 126 10.81 10.08 8.99
CA ALA A 126 9.81 9.08 8.63
C ALA A 126 8.73 9.73 7.78
N ARG A 127 8.44 9.15 6.62
CA ARG A 127 7.34 9.54 5.74
C ARG A 127 6.34 8.40 5.64
N HIS A 128 5.08 8.76 5.72
CA HIS A 128 3.95 7.94 5.35
C HIS A 128 3.56 8.30 3.92
N ILE A 129 3.57 7.33 3.00
CA ILE A 129 3.35 7.55 1.56
C ILE A 129 2.07 6.84 1.13
N ASP A 130 1.17 7.59 0.49
CA ASP A 130 -0.19 7.15 0.26
C ASP A 130 -0.54 7.07 -1.22
N SER A 131 -1.04 5.91 -1.63
CA SER A 131 -1.64 5.68 -2.95
C SER A 131 -3.12 5.37 -2.78
N PHE A 132 -3.93 6.42 -2.80
CA PHE A 132 -5.38 6.32 -2.63
C PHE A 132 -6.07 5.49 -3.72
N ASP A 133 -5.59 5.58 -4.96
CA ASP A 133 -6.13 4.82 -6.09
C ASP A 133 -5.86 3.31 -5.93
N GLU A 134 -4.68 2.95 -5.40
CA GLU A 134 -4.32 1.55 -5.14
C GLU A 134 -4.79 1.04 -3.78
N GLN A 135 -5.28 1.93 -2.90
CA GLN A 135 -5.58 1.64 -1.50
C GLN A 135 -4.41 0.97 -0.78
N LYS A 136 -3.21 1.53 -0.99
CA LYS A 136 -1.98 1.11 -0.29
C LYS A 136 -1.28 2.29 0.33
N SER A 137 -0.52 2.00 1.38
CA SER A 137 0.41 2.93 1.99
C SER A 137 1.76 2.25 2.20
N ARG A 138 2.79 3.04 2.49
CA ARG A 138 4.03 2.50 3.05
C ARG A 138 4.73 3.56 3.88
N LYS A 139 5.42 3.11 4.92
CA LYS A 139 6.34 3.94 5.69
C LYS A 139 7.74 3.81 5.12
N VAL A 140 8.38 4.95 4.89
CA VAL A 140 9.79 5.02 4.50
C VAL A 140 10.54 5.87 5.50
N PHE A 141 11.80 5.54 5.70
CA PHE A 141 12.63 6.17 6.72
C PHE A 141 13.92 6.68 6.09
N PHE A 142 14.43 7.80 6.58
CA PHE A 142 15.67 8.40 6.15
C PHE A 142 16.45 8.94 7.35
N ILE A 143 17.76 9.01 7.16
CA ILE A 143 18.63 9.90 7.93
C ILE A 143 19.09 11.04 7.00
N ARG A 144 18.74 12.26 7.39
CA ARG A 144 19.17 13.48 6.69
C ARG A 144 20.48 13.98 7.28
N THR A 145 21.55 13.93 6.49
CA THR A 145 22.87 14.44 6.88
C THR A 145 23.14 15.79 6.18
N LYS A 146 24.33 16.35 6.36
CA LYS A 146 24.73 17.56 5.61
C LYS A 146 25.09 17.26 4.15
N GLU A 147 25.44 16.02 3.85
CA GLU A 147 26.05 15.62 2.57
C GLU A 147 25.04 14.87 1.69
N GLU A 148 24.25 13.99 2.30
CA GLU A 148 23.28 13.15 1.62
C GLU A 148 22.10 12.74 2.51
N ASN A 149 21.00 12.35 1.85
CA ASN A 149 19.85 11.70 2.47
C ASN A 149 19.98 10.20 2.21
N ILE A 150 20.02 9.40 3.27
CA ILE A 150 20.19 7.95 3.18
C ILE A 150 18.89 7.29 3.60
N GLN A 151 18.35 6.42 2.74
CA GLN A 151 17.15 5.66 3.04
C GLN A 151 17.49 4.51 3.99
N LEU A 152 16.70 4.38 5.05
CA LEU A 152 16.85 3.38 6.09
C LEU A 152 15.82 2.28 5.91
N PHE A 153 16.28 1.03 5.94
CA PHE A 153 15.44 -0.17 5.92
C PHE A 153 15.64 -0.92 7.23
N PHE A 154 14.54 -1.34 7.84
CA PHE A 154 14.54 -1.95 9.17
C PHE A 154 13.97 -3.35 9.10
N VAL A 155 14.62 -4.31 9.75
CA VAL A 155 13.97 -5.59 10.11
C VAL A 155 12.82 -5.32 11.10
N SER A 156 13.03 -4.39 12.04
CA SER A 156 12.01 -3.87 12.97
C SER A 156 12.11 -2.34 13.09
N PRO A 157 11.14 -1.58 12.54
CA PRO A 157 11.17 -0.12 12.52
C PRO A 157 10.92 0.50 13.92
N PRO A 158 11.22 1.79 14.12
CA PRO A 158 10.88 2.51 15.35
C PRO A 158 9.39 2.83 15.47
N ASP A 159 8.83 2.64 16.67
CA ASP A 159 7.45 3.04 16.99
C ASP A 159 7.37 4.47 17.58
N ASN A 160 8.48 5.03 18.07
CA ASN A 160 8.46 6.25 18.91
C ASN A 160 9.57 7.27 18.61
N VAL A 161 10.29 7.13 17.49
CA VAL A 161 11.28 8.12 17.09
C VAL A 161 10.57 9.26 16.39
N ILE A 162 10.51 10.43 17.05
CA ILE A 162 9.86 11.63 16.51
C ILE A 162 10.69 12.15 15.33
N ASN A 163 10.02 12.58 14.26
CA ASN A 163 10.67 13.26 13.14
C ASN A 163 11.48 14.48 13.59
N ASN A 164 12.57 14.76 12.86
CA ASN A 164 13.59 15.74 13.22
C ASN A 164 14.36 15.44 14.52
N SER A 165 14.21 14.27 15.13
CA SER A 165 15.14 13.84 16.18
C SER A 165 16.54 13.72 15.61
N LYS A 166 17.54 14.21 16.33
CA LYS A 166 18.94 13.94 16.01
C LYS A 166 19.25 12.51 16.43
N ILE A 167 19.61 11.69 15.45
CA ILE A 167 19.88 10.27 15.66
C ILE A 167 21.30 9.91 15.22
N GLU A 168 21.80 8.83 15.80
CA GLU A 168 22.97 8.10 15.37
C GLU A 168 22.52 6.73 14.85
N VAL A 169 22.99 6.35 13.67
CA VAL A 169 22.55 5.16 12.92
C VAL A 169 23.77 4.30 12.62
N THR A 170 23.82 3.12 13.23
CA THR A 170 24.84 2.10 12.97
C THR A 170 24.21 0.96 12.17
N GLY A 171 24.75 0.65 10.99
CA GLY A 171 24.18 -0.37 10.11
C GLY A 171 25.07 -0.70 8.93
N VAL A 172 24.53 -1.49 8.00
CA VAL A 172 25.22 -1.88 6.76
C VAL A 172 24.73 -1.01 5.60
N TYR A 173 25.66 -0.25 5.02
CA TYR A 173 25.40 0.73 3.98
C TYR A 173 25.82 0.20 2.61
N LEU A 174 25.00 0.46 1.59
CA LEU A 174 25.32 0.19 0.20
C LEU A 174 24.70 1.30 -0.66
N SER A 175 25.55 2.16 -1.22
CA SER A 175 25.10 3.41 -1.86
C SER A 175 24.34 4.31 -0.87
N ASN A 176 23.20 4.86 -1.27
CA ASN A 176 22.35 5.72 -0.44
C ASN A 176 21.30 4.92 0.37
N ARG A 177 21.53 3.63 0.62
CA ARG A 177 20.65 2.77 1.44
C ARG A 177 21.43 2.20 2.62
N ALA A 178 20.78 2.14 3.78
CA ALA A 178 21.30 1.50 4.98
C ALA A 178 20.28 0.49 5.52
N VAL A 179 20.75 -0.68 5.91
CA VAL A 179 19.91 -1.74 6.49
C VAL A 179 20.26 -1.94 7.95
N LEU A 180 19.24 -1.99 8.78
CA LEU A 180 19.29 -2.01 10.25
C LEU A 180 18.47 -3.16 10.81
N GLN A 181 18.90 -3.68 11.95
CA GLN A 181 18.18 -4.76 12.62
C GLN A 181 17.02 -4.22 13.46
N SER A 182 17.26 -3.21 14.28
CA SER A 182 16.22 -2.63 15.13
C SER A 182 16.42 -1.13 15.34
N SER A 183 15.36 -0.45 15.75
CA SER A 183 15.41 0.88 16.34
C SER A 183 15.91 0.92 17.79
N ILE A 184 16.11 -0.23 18.44
CA ILE A 184 16.53 -0.32 19.84
C ILE A 184 18.06 -0.31 19.95
N SER A 185 18.61 0.56 20.80
CA SER A 185 20.05 0.84 20.95
C SER A 185 20.95 -0.32 21.42
N ASN A 186 20.38 -1.48 21.75
CA ASN A 186 21.12 -2.62 22.32
C ASN A 186 21.45 -3.69 21.27
N GLU A 187 20.96 -3.55 20.04
CA GLU A 187 21.34 -4.41 18.92
C GLU A 187 22.61 -3.88 18.24
N ARG A 188 23.37 -4.79 17.60
CA ARG A 188 24.62 -4.42 16.90
C ARG A 188 24.39 -3.36 15.82
N TYR A 189 23.26 -3.45 15.11
CA TYR A 189 22.83 -2.48 14.10
C TYR A 189 21.52 -1.83 14.53
N GLY A 190 21.54 -0.52 14.78
CA GLY A 190 20.34 0.18 15.16
C GLY A 190 20.45 1.70 15.24
N VAL A 191 19.40 2.29 15.79
CA VAL A 191 19.23 3.74 15.92
C VAL A 191 19.35 4.14 17.38
N ARG A 192 20.10 5.21 17.64
CA ARG A 192 20.20 5.84 18.95
C ARG A 192 19.77 7.29 18.85
N VAL A 193 18.76 7.68 19.62
CA VAL A 193 18.35 9.10 19.72
C VAL A 193 19.41 9.85 20.52
N VAL A 194 20.11 10.77 19.87
CA VAL A 194 21.14 11.65 20.46
C VAL A 194 20.48 12.87 21.09
N GLN A 195 19.45 13.39 20.44
CA GLN A 195 18.64 14.51 20.90
C GLN A 195 17.24 14.33 20.30
N GLY A 196 16.20 14.38 21.13
CA GLY A 196 14.83 14.32 20.65
C GLY A 196 14.50 15.51 19.73
N GLY A 197 13.60 15.31 18.77
CA GLY A 197 13.11 16.38 17.90
C GLY A 197 12.44 17.50 18.70
N GLU A 198 12.36 18.69 18.11
CA GLU A 198 11.69 19.84 18.72
C GLU A 198 10.17 19.61 18.79
N GLY A 199 9.70 19.02 19.90
CA GLY A 199 8.30 18.89 20.25
C GLY A 199 7.51 17.85 19.43
N GLN A 200 6.49 17.27 20.05
CA GLN A 200 5.40 16.67 19.29
C GLN A 200 4.67 17.77 18.53
N PHE A 201 4.18 17.47 17.33
CA PHE A 201 3.35 18.41 16.58
C PHE A 201 2.15 18.82 17.44
N PRO A 202 1.82 20.12 17.52
CA PRO A 202 0.74 20.59 18.37
C PRO A 202 -0.62 20.02 17.95
N THR A 203 -1.28 19.29 18.84
CA THR A 203 -2.64 18.74 18.62
C THR A 203 -3.74 19.62 19.19
N LEU A 204 -3.38 20.70 19.89
CA LEU A 204 -4.27 21.67 20.53
C LEU A 204 -3.82 23.10 20.22
N GLY A 205 -4.73 24.05 20.37
CA GLY A 205 -4.49 25.47 20.14
C GLY A 205 -4.61 25.87 18.67
N THR A 206 -3.89 26.93 18.29
CA THR A 206 -3.82 27.38 16.90
C THR A 206 -2.50 26.96 16.29
N ILE A 207 -2.56 26.28 15.15
CA ILE A 207 -1.38 25.93 14.36
C ILE A 207 -1.34 26.75 13.08
N LYS A 208 -0.12 27.02 12.60
CA LYS A 208 0.13 27.75 11.35
C LYS A 208 0.60 26.81 10.25
N VAL A 209 -0.09 26.83 9.12
CA VAL A 209 0.22 26.01 7.94
C VAL A 209 0.62 26.91 6.77
N ALA A 210 1.77 26.66 6.15
CA ALA A 210 2.14 27.29 4.88
C ALA A 210 1.92 26.32 3.73
N VAL A 211 1.16 26.75 2.72
CA VAL A 211 0.92 25.95 1.50
C VAL A 211 1.71 26.56 0.34
N PHE A 212 2.60 25.79 -0.27
CA PHE A 212 3.42 26.18 -1.40
C PHE A 212 2.90 25.51 -2.67
N LEU A 213 2.51 26.30 -3.67
CA LEU A 213 2.21 25.76 -5.00
C LEU A 213 3.52 25.58 -5.76
N ILE A 214 3.77 24.37 -6.29
CA ILE A 214 5.00 24.04 -6.99
C ILE A 214 4.69 23.75 -8.46
N ASN A 215 5.50 24.31 -9.35
CA ASN A 215 5.56 23.92 -10.76
C ASN A 215 7.02 23.65 -11.18
N TYR A 216 7.21 23.14 -12.38
CA TYR A 216 8.50 22.64 -12.84
C TYR A 216 9.08 23.52 -13.95
N SER A 217 10.40 23.63 -14.03
CA SER A 217 11.08 24.47 -15.03
C SER A 217 10.77 24.10 -16.49
N ASP A 218 10.45 22.83 -16.76
CA ASP A 218 10.04 22.32 -18.08
C ASP A 218 8.53 22.52 -18.36
N ASN A 219 7.73 22.73 -17.31
CA ASN A 219 6.29 22.98 -17.40
C ASN A 219 5.84 23.95 -16.28
N PRO A 220 6.09 25.27 -16.44
CA PRO A 220 5.82 26.28 -15.41
C PRO A 220 4.34 26.71 -15.37
N GLY A 221 3.41 25.83 -15.76
CA GLY A 221 1.99 26.13 -15.77
C GLY A 221 1.43 26.41 -14.38
N GLU A 222 0.53 27.38 -14.27
CA GLU A 222 -0.21 27.70 -13.05
C GLU A 222 -1.60 27.04 -13.09
N LEU A 223 -1.68 25.77 -12.71
CA LEU A 223 -2.91 24.96 -12.87
C LEU A 223 -4.03 25.26 -11.87
N VAL A 224 -3.73 25.95 -10.77
CA VAL A 224 -4.69 26.31 -9.72
C VAL A 224 -4.34 27.67 -9.13
N SER A 225 -5.35 28.47 -8.82
CA SER A 225 -5.12 29.75 -8.14
C SER A 225 -4.84 29.55 -6.65
N ARG A 226 -4.00 30.42 -6.07
CA ARG A 226 -3.80 30.48 -4.61
C ARG A 226 -5.11 30.61 -3.84
N GLU A 227 -6.05 31.39 -4.37
CA GLU A 227 -7.35 31.62 -3.73
C GLU A 227 -8.19 30.35 -3.69
N THR A 228 -8.15 29.54 -4.75
CA THR A 228 -8.81 28.23 -4.78
C THR A 228 -8.26 27.33 -3.68
N VAL A 229 -6.93 27.22 -3.55
CA VAL A 229 -6.33 26.37 -2.51
C VAL A 229 -6.58 26.95 -1.11
N LYS A 230 -6.54 28.27 -0.96
CA LYS A 230 -6.85 28.93 0.31
C LYS A 230 -8.27 28.62 0.78
N LYS A 231 -9.23 28.60 -0.14
CA LYS A 231 -10.61 28.21 0.13
C LYS A 231 -10.72 26.77 0.62
N LEU A 232 -10.12 25.83 -0.13
CA LEU A 232 -10.12 24.41 0.21
C LEU A 232 -9.49 24.11 1.58
N VAL A 233 -8.38 24.78 1.90
CA VAL A 233 -7.64 24.49 3.14
C VAL A 233 -8.19 25.28 4.33
N PHE A 234 -8.58 26.54 4.17
CA PHE A 234 -8.78 27.43 5.32
C PHE A 234 -10.18 28.06 5.46
N SER A 235 -10.96 28.25 4.38
CA SER A 235 -12.12 29.16 4.46
C SER A 235 -13.45 28.65 3.94
N ASP A 236 -13.48 27.62 3.09
CA ASP A 236 -14.76 27.02 2.69
C ASP A 236 -15.42 26.31 3.88
N ASP A 237 -16.76 26.18 3.85
CA ASP A 237 -17.55 25.56 4.92
C ASP A 237 -17.14 24.08 5.16
N ARG A 238 -16.70 23.39 4.10
CA ARG A 238 -16.08 22.06 4.16
C ARG A 238 -14.59 22.13 3.82
N SER A 239 -13.85 22.99 4.51
CA SER A 239 -12.39 23.09 4.41
C SER A 239 -11.67 22.25 5.45
N THR A 240 -10.37 22.00 5.24
CA THR A 240 -9.50 21.32 6.22
C THR A 240 -9.52 22.01 7.59
N SER A 241 -9.43 23.34 7.62
CA SER A 241 -9.52 24.09 8.88
C SER A 241 -10.85 23.88 9.59
N LYS A 242 -11.97 23.85 8.85
CA LYS A 242 -13.31 23.64 9.45
C LYS A 242 -13.46 22.22 9.96
N PHE A 243 -12.89 21.24 9.25
CA PHE A 243 -12.83 19.86 9.71
C PHE A 243 -12.15 19.77 11.08
N PHE A 244 -10.91 20.25 11.21
CA PHE A 244 -10.15 20.15 12.45
C PHE A 244 -10.79 20.94 13.60
N GLU A 245 -11.39 22.10 13.31
CA GLU A 245 -12.16 22.86 14.29
C GLU A 245 -13.37 22.06 14.81
N GLU A 246 -14.12 21.38 13.94
CA GLU A 246 -15.28 20.58 14.34
C GLU A 246 -14.89 19.28 15.05
N THR A 247 -14.01 18.45 14.46
CA THR A 247 -13.66 17.12 15.00
C THR A 247 -12.96 17.20 16.37
N SER A 248 -12.27 18.33 16.65
CA SER A 248 -11.57 18.59 17.90
C SER A 248 -12.41 19.31 18.95
N PHE A 249 -13.67 19.62 18.68
CA PHE A 249 -14.51 20.46 19.55
C PHE A 249 -13.96 21.88 19.77
N GLY A 250 -13.33 22.45 18.74
CA GLY A 250 -12.69 23.76 18.78
C GLY A 250 -11.35 23.78 19.51
N GLN A 251 -10.84 22.62 19.94
CA GLN A 251 -9.55 22.53 20.63
C GLN A 251 -8.36 22.74 19.70
N LEU A 252 -8.50 22.42 18.41
CA LEU A 252 -7.51 22.67 17.37
C LEU A 252 -8.08 23.58 16.30
N LYS A 253 -7.31 24.62 15.94
CA LYS A 253 -7.62 25.52 14.83
C LYS A 253 -6.43 25.61 13.90
N MET A 254 -6.66 25.38 12.61
CA MET A 254 -5.65 25.58 11.58
C MET A 254 -5.79 26.97 10.96
N THR A 255 -4.69 27.69 10.85
CA THR A 255 -4.61 28.99 10.16
C THR A 255 -3.41 28.96 9.24
N GLY A 256 -3.36 29.85 8.25
CA GLY A 256 -2.23 29.79 7.36
C GLY A 256 -2.31 30.66 6.12
N ASP A 257 -1.29 30.49 5.30
CA ASP A 257 -1.06 31.27 4.08
C ASP A 257 -0.81 30.33 2.90
N VAL A 258 -1.23 30.77 1.71
CA VAL A 258 -0.97 30.07 0.45
C VAL A 258 -0.04 30.92 -0.40
N TYR A 259 1.13 30.38 -0.69
CA TYR A 259 2.18 31.02 -1.48
C TYR A 259 2.14 30.54 -2.93
N GLY A 260 2.41 31.49 -3.83
CA GLY A 260 2.26 31.32 -5.28
C GLY A 260 3.45 30.57 -5.87
N TYR A 261 3.35 30.25 -7.16
CA TYR A 261 4.17 29.23 -7.78
C TYR A 261 5.67 29.36 -7.55
N PHE A 262 6.25 28.30 -6.98
CA PHE A 262 7.69 28.06 -6.89
C PHE A 262 8.10 27.17 -8.05
N THR A 263 8.82 27.75 -9.01
CA THR A 263 9.37 27.00 -10.15
C THR A 263 10.68 26.34 -9.76
N ILE A 264 10.66 25.01 -9.67
CA ILE A 264 11.83 24.21 -9.30
C ILE A 264 12.35 23.39 -10.50
N PRO A 265 13.65 23.04 -10.53
CA PRO A 265 14.18 22.15 -11.55
C PRO A 265 13.51 20.79 -11.48
N LYS A 266 13.04 20.27 -12.61
CA LYS A 266 12.57 18.88 -12.67
C LYS A 266 13.75 17.93 -12.75
N ARG A 267 13.77 16.89 -11.90
CA ARG A 267 14.75 15.80 -12.02
C ARG A 267 14.23 14.71 -12.94
N ASN A 268 15.15 13.91 -13.50
CA ASN A 268 14.81 12.86 -14.46
C ASN A 268 14.03 11.74 -13.74
N PRO A 269 12.72 11.54 -14.04
CA PRO A 269 11.93 10.51 -13.37
C PRO A 269 12.38 9.09 -13.70
N ASN A 270 13.18 8.89 -14.76
CA ASN A 270 13.70 7.60 -15.19
C ASN A 270 15.09 7.27 -14.61
N ASP A 271 15.67 8.15 -13.80
CA ASP A 271 16.89 7.83 -13.06
C ASP A 271 16.49 7.09 -11.77
N PRO A 272 16.84 5.80 -11.60
CA PRO A 272 16.47 5.01 -10.42
C PRO A 272 17.03 5.58 -9.11
N GLN A 273 18.07 6.41 -9.18
CA GLN A 273 18.64 7.10 -8.02
C GLN A 273 17.87 8.39 -7.68
N SER A 274 16.89 8.78 -8.51
CA SER A 274 16.05 9.97 -8.31
C SER A 274 14.56 9.75 -8.65
N SER A 275 14.09 8.49 -8.71
CA SER A 275 12.68 8.17 -8.89
C SER A 275 11.88 8.76 -7.72
N CYS A 276 11.04 9.75 -8.00
CA CYS A 276 10.36 10.62 -7.02
C CYS A 276 11.30 11.36 -6.05
N PRO A 277 11.91 12.49 -6.45
CA PRO A 277 12.85 13.23 -5.62
C PRO A 277 12.14 14.28 -4.75
N PHE A 278 11.15 13.86 -3.97
CA PHE A 278 10.32 14.75 -3.14
C PHE A 278 11.16 15.59 -2.14
N LEU A 279 12.15 14.97 -1.47
CA LEU A 279 13.05 15.71 -0.55
C LEU A 279 13.74 16.89 -1.24
N PHE A 280 14.15 16.71 -2.50
CA PHE A 280 14.76 17.79 -3.27
C PHE A 280 13.74 18.89 -3.62
N TYR A 281 12.49 18.53 -3.92
CA TYR A 281 11.43 19.49 -4.20
C TYR A 281 11.07 20.33 -2.97
N GLU A 282 10.96 19.69 -1.80
CA GLU A 282 10.75 20.37 -0.52
C GLU A 282 11.90 21.35 -0.22
N GLU A 283 13.16 20.89 -0.32
CA GLU A 283 14.36 21.69 -0.03
C GLU A 283 14.51 22.91 -0.95
N GLU A 284 14.36 22.73 -2.27
CA GLU A 284 14.45 23.83 -3.22
C GLU A 284 13.28 24.82 -3.06
N THR A 285 12.08 24.33 -2.75
CA THR A 285 10.93 25.21 -2.49
C THR A 285 11.16 26.07 -1.25
N GLN A 286 11.61 25.48 -0.13
CA GLN A 286 11.92 26.22 1.09
C GLN A 286 13.04 27.24 0.87
N LYS A 287 14.09 26.89 0.12
CA LYS A 287 15.19 27.79 -0.24
C LYS A 287 14.70 28.99 -1.05
N LEU A 288 13.84 28.77 -2.05
CA LEU A 288 13.24 29.85 -2.84
C LEU A 288 12.31 30.71 -1.98
N ALA A 289 11.51 30.11 -1.09
CA ALA A 289 10.63 30.82 -0.17
C ALA A 289 11.43 31.74 0.77
N LYS A 290 12.51 31.22 1.40
CA LYS A 290 13.42 32.02 2.24
C LYS A 290 14.06 33.17 1.45
N LYS A 291 14.44 32.96 0.18
CA LYS A 291 14.95 34.03 -0.70
C LYS A 291 13.92 35.12 -1.00
N GLN A 292 12.64 34.78 -1.02
CA GLN A 292 11.53 35.74 -1.16
C GLN A 292 11.14 36.41 0.17
N GLY A 293 11.86 36.13 1.27
CA GLY A 293 11.60 36.73 2.58
C GLY A 293 10.50 36.02 3.39
N ILE A 294 10.03 34.85 2.93
CA ILE A 294 9.06 34.03 3.68
C ILE A 294 9.79 33.35 4.83
N LYS A 295 9.28 33.55 6.05
CA LYS A 295 9.79 32.93 7.27
C LYS A 295 9.16 31.55 7.44
N VAL A 296 9.61 30.58 6.64
CA VAL A 296 9.04 29.21 6.68
C VAL A 296 9.19 28.56 8.06
N ASP A 297 10.20 28.95 8.83
CA ASP A 297 10.45 28.44 10.19
C ASP A 297 9.41 28.97 11.23
N ASP A 298 8.55 29.94 10.86
CA ASP A 298 7.45 30.44 11.71
C ASP A 298 6.16 29.58 11.62
N TYR A 299 6.12 28.58 10.73
CA TYR A 299 4.97 27.70 10.51
C TYR A 299 5.16 26.36 11.21
N ASP A 300 4.07 25.79 11.72
CA ASP A 300 4.05 24.48 12.34
C ASP A 300 4.00 23.34 11.31
N SER A 301 3.41 23.58 10.13
CA SER A 301 3.37 22.64 9.01
C SER A 301 3.64 23.32 7.66
N LEU A 302 4.36 22.62 6.77
CA LEU A 302 4.62 23.02 5.39
C LEU A 302 3.98 22.01 4.43
N VAL A 303 3.10 22.50 3.56
CA VAL A 303 2.37 21.71 2.55
C VAL A 303 2.89 22.07 1.17
N PHE A 304 3.41 21.08 0.45
CA PHE A 304 3.96 21.20 -0.90
C PHE A 304 2.98 20.60 -1.91
N VAL A 305 2.32 21.47 -2.69
CA VAL A 305 1.34 21.04 -3.68
C VAL A 305 2.03 20.87 -5.03
N LEU A 306 2.25 19.62 -5.43
CA LEU A 306 2.89 19.25 -6.69
C LEU A 306 1.85 19.33 -7.82
N THR A 307 1.88 20.42 -8.59
CA THR A 307 0.84 20.69 -9.60
C THR A 307 1.17 20.18 -11.01
N GLY A 308 2.43 19.84 -11.31
CA GLY A 308 2.84 19.37 -12.63
C GLY A 308 2.72 17.86 -12.83
N SER A 309 2.89 17.40 -14.08
CA SER A 309 2.94 15.96 -14.42
C SER A 309 4.38 15.47 -14.67
N GLY A 310 4.58 14.17 -14.48
CA GLY A 310 5.84 13.50 -14.79
C GLY A 310 6.98 13.77 -13.80
N ASP A 311 6.66 14.15 -12.58
CA ASP A 311 7.60 14.38 -11.46
C ASP A 311 8.25 13.10 -10.91
N GLY A 312 7.84 11.94 -11.43
CA GLY A 312 8.31 10.63 -11.02
C GLY A 312 7.68 10.13 -9.72
N CYS A 313 6.74 10.87 -9.13
CA CYS A 313 6.10 10.54 -7.87
C CYS A 313 4.78 9.81 -8.10
N GLY A 314 4.67 8.58 -7.58
CA GLY A 314 3.50 7.71 -7.72
C GLY A 314 2.43 7.90 -6.65
N PHE A 315 2.67 8.74 -5.63
CA PHE A 315 1.75 8.93 -4.50
C PHE A 315 0.62 9.92 -4.81
N GLY A 316 -0.51 9.81 -4.11
CA GLY A 316 -1.56 10.82 -4.04
C GLY A 316 -1.30 11.86 -2.94
N GLY A 317 -0.75 11.40 -1.82
CA GLY A 317 -0.28 12.25 -0.73
C GLY A 317 0.86 11.58 0.02
N MET A 318 1.58 12.36 0.81
CA MET A 318 2.63 11.89 1.69
C MET A 318 2.78 12.89 2.82
N ALA A 319 3.01 12.39 4.03
CA ALA A 319 3.19 13.24 5.19
C ALA A 319 4.20 12.68 6.19
N THR A 320 4.75 13.57 7.01
CA THR A 320 5.43 13.19 8.23
C THR A 320 4.46 12.73 9.30
N LEU A 321 4.77 11.63 10.00
CA LEU A 321 4.10 11.25 11.24
C LEU A 321 4.64 12.09 12.41
N GLY A 322 3.94 13.18 12.73
CA GLY A 322 4.42 14.15 13.72
C GLY A 322 5.63 14.97 13.24
N GLY A 323 6.38 15.50 14.21
CA GLY A 323 7.54 16.37 13.98
C GLY A 323 7.18 17.86 13.87
N LYS A 324 8.16 18.73 14.04
CA LYS A 324 8.00 20.19 13.84
C LYS A 324 9.16 20.74 12.99
N PRO A 325 8.90 21.43 11.87
CA PRO A 325 7.59 21.50 11.21
C PRO A 325 7.14 20.11 10.74
N GLY A 326 5.83 19.90 10.68
CA GLY A 326 5.26 18.80 9.89
C GLY A 326 5.41 19.09 8.39
N LEU A 327 5.64 18.06 7.58
CA LEU A 327 5.80 18.17 6.14
C LEU A 327 4.73 17.33 5.46
N VAL A 328 4.18 17.87 4.38
CA VAL A 328 3.11 17.26 3.59
C VAL A 328 3.37 17.52 2.11
N ASP A 329 3.33 16.48 1.28
CA ASP A 329 3.37 16.57 -0.17
C ASP A 329 2.07 16.04 -0.75
N ILE A 330 1.44 16.83 -1.61
CA ILE A 330 0.13 16.47 -2.19
C ILE A 330 0.21 16.51 -3.70
N LYS A 331 -0.19 15.39 -4.31
CA LYS A 331 -0.45 15.29 -5.73
C LYS A 331 -1.95 15.51 -5.93
N LEU A 332 -2.30 16.49 -6.76
CA LEU A 332 -3.67 16.93 -7.05
C LEU A 332 -4.26 17.92 -6.02
N TYR A 333 -4.72 19.06 -6.50
CA TYR A 333 -5.21 20.18 -5.69
C TYR A 333 -6.72 20.15 -5.39
N ARG A 334 -7.45 19.11 -5.82
CA ARG A 334 -8.92 19.21 -6.03
C ARG A 334 -9.81 18.76 -4.88
N ALA A 335 -9.26 18.13 -3.85
CA ALA A 335 -10.06 17.54 -2.77
C ALA A 335 -9.52 17.96 -1.40
N PRO A 336 -10.29 18.69 -0.56
CA PRO A 336 -9.86 19.06 0.79
C PRO A 336 -9.64 17.82 1.69
N GLN A 337 -10.21 16.66 1.34
CA GLN A 337 -10.03 15.41 2.05
C GLN A 337 -8.56 14.99 2.08
N VAL A 338 -7.84 15.08 0.95
CA VAL A 338 -6.42 14.70 0.90
C VAL A 338 -5.60 15.63 1.79
N TYR A 339 -5.80 16.95 1.71
CA TYR A 339 -5.15 17.90 2.62
C TYR A 339 -5.42 17.58 4.09
N THR A 340 -6.65 17.21 4.40
CA THR A 340 -7.06 16.88 5.77
C THR A 340 -6.44 15.56 6.25
N HIS A 341 -6.40 14.55 5.39
CA HIS A 341 -5.76 13.25 5.64
C HIS A 341 -4.27 13.42 5.93
N GLU A 342 -3.54 14.08 5.03
CA GLU A 342 -2.09 14.30 5.19
C GLU A 342 -1.76 15.17 6.41
N LEU A 343 -2.55 16.22 6.67
CA LEU A 343 -2.38 17.02 7.89
C LEU A 343 -2.79 16.25 9.15
N GLY A 344 -3.61 15.22 9.03
CA GLY A 344 -3.90 14.26 10.10
C GLY A 344 -2.64 13.50 10.51
N HIS A 345 -1.84 13.03 9.56
CA HIS A 345 -0.55 12.39 9.85
C HIS A 345 0.43 13.30 10.59
N ASN A 346 0.42 14.62 10.32
CA ASN A 346 1.21 15.57 11.10
C ASN A 346 0.81 15.58 12.59
N LEU A 347 -0.43 15.22 12.97
CA LEU A 347 -0.81 15.02 14.38
C LEU A 347 -0.24 13.72 15.00
N GLY A 348 0.35 12.86 14.17
CA GLY A 348 1.00 11.60 14.54
C GLY A 348 0.16 10.35 14.27
N VAL A 349 -1.12 10.50 13.91
CA VAL A 349 -2.04 9.37 13.70
C VAL A 349 -1.73 8.61 12.41
N ASP A 350 -1.90 7.30 12.46
CA ASP A 350 -1.82 6.39 11.31
C ASP A 350 -3.20 6.20 10.67
N HIS A 351 -3.31 5.27 9.73
CA HIS A 351 -4.54 5.02 9.00
C HIS A 351 -5.66 4.35 9.80
N ALA A 352 -6.88 4.60 9.33
CA ALA A 352 -8.07 3.88 9.74
C ALA A 352 -8.35 2.72 8.75
N ASN A 353 -8.09 1.51 9.22
CA ASN A 353 -8.28 0.27 8.47
C ASN A 353 -9.53 -0.45 8.95
N LEU A 354 -9.97 -1.49 8.22
CA LEU A 354 -11.02 -2.39 8.70
C LEU A 354 -10.48 -3.79 8.99
N LEU A 355 -11.13 -4.50 9.90
CA LEU A 355 -10.88 -5.91 10.17
C LEU A 355 -11.94 -6.78 9.48
N LYS A 356 -11.54 -7.72 8.62
CA LYS A 356 -12.47 -8.67 7.98
C LYS A 356 -12.08 -10.11 8.29
N CYS A 357 -12.85 -10.79 9.14
CA CYS A 357 -12.63 -12.19 9.54
C CYS A 357 -13.72 -13.13 8.99
N GLY A 358 -14.04 -13.00 7.71
CA GLY A 358 -15.09 -13.79 7.05
C GLY A 358 -16.49 -13.46 7.58
N LEU A 359 -17.18 -14.47 8.14
CA LEU A 359 -18.54 -14.36 8.72
C LEU A 359 -18.52 -14.05 10.22
N THR A 360 -17.36 -13.71 10.78
CA THR A 360 -17.21 -13.39 12.19
C THR A 360 -16.67 -11.97 12.33
N SER A 361 -17.09 -11.27 13.38
CA SER A 361 -16.68 -9.90 13.63
C SER A 361 -15.19 -9.80 13.99
N VAL A 362 -14.72 -10.74 14.81
CA VAL A 362 -13.32 -10.83 15.23
C VAL A 362 -12.94 -12.29 15.33
N ASP A 363 -11.72 -12.60 14.91
CA ASP A 363 -11.11 -13.92 15.04
C ASP A 363 -9.58 -13.79 15.21
N ASP A 364 -8.90 -14.92 15.31
CA ASP A 364 -7.45 -14.98 15.14
C ASP A 364 -7.05 -14.30 13.83
N TYR A 365 -6.11 -13.35 13.89
CA TYR A 365 -5.73 -12.54 12.73
C TYR A 365 -5.17 -13.36 11.56
N SER A 366 -4.68 -14.58 11.78
CA SER A 366 -4.32 -15.49 10.69
C SER A 366 -5.52 -15.92 9.82
N ARG A 367 -6.75 -15.75 10.32
CA ARG A 367 -8.01 -16.00 9.62
C ARG A 367 -8.70 -14.73 9.12
N CYS A 368 -8.08 -13.56 9.31
CA CYS A 368 -8.60 -12.29 8.88
C CYS A 368 -7.83 -11.75 7.66
N LEU A 369 -8.50 -10.91 6.87
CA LEU A 369 -7.90 -10.21 5.74
C LEU A 369 -7.26 -8.89 6.18
N PRO A 370 -6.14 -8.49 5.55
CA PRO A 370 -5.35 -9.23 4.57
C PRO A 370 -4.58 -10.36 5.23
N ILE A 371 -4.57 -11.52 4.58
CA ILE A 371 -3.87 -12.70 5.07
C ILE A 371 -2.36 -12.45 4.89
N ASN A 372 -1.61 -12.48 5.99
CA ASN A 372 -0.14 -12.57 6.06
C ASN A 372 0.72 -11.33 5.73
N GLN A 373 0.55 -10.17 6.37
CA GLN A 373 1.61 -9.14 6.30
C GLN A 373 1.88 -8.48 7.66
N ARG A 374 3.13 -8.61 8.13
CA ARG A 374 3.66 -8.04 9.39
C ARG A 374 3.46 -6.52 9.53
N PHE A 375 3.13 -5.83 8.44
CA PHE A 375 3.00 -4.37 8.38
C PHE A 375 1.60 -3.88 7.99
N PHE A 376 0.68 -4.76 7.57
CA PHE A 376 -0.69 -4.37 7.22
C PHE A 376 -1.67 -5.10 8.14
N ARG A 377 -2.14 -4.39 9.16
CA ARG A 377 -3.23 -4.85 10.02
C ARG A 377 -4.55 -4.43 9.36
N GLY A 378 -5.37 -5.40 8.97
CA GLY A 378 -6.67 -5.10 8.34
C GLY A 378 -6.56 -4.57 6.90
N ILE A 379 -7.70 -4.42 6.24
CA ILE A 379 -7.76 -3.88 4.89
C ILE A 379 -7.49 -2.38 4.97
N GLU A 380 -6.39 -1.98 4.33
CA GLU A 380 -5.88 -0.61 4.27
C GLU A 380 -6.96 0.36 3.77
N TYR A 381 -7.12 1.50 4.45
CA TYR A 381 -8.17 2.50 4.19
C TYR A 381 -9.60 1.95 4.27
N GLY A 382 -9.79 0.81 4.92
CA GLY A 382 -11.07 0.13 4.99
C GLY A 382 -12.13 0.86 5.82
N ASP A 383 -11.72 1.63 6.83
CA ASP A 383 -12.67 2.44 7.61
C ASP A 383 -13.06 3.69 6.81
N ARG A 384 -14.19 3.61 6.10
CA ARG A 384 -14.69 4.72 5.27
C ARG A 384 -15.33 5.84 6.07
N TYR A 385 -15.42 5.70 7.39
CA TYR A 385 -16.11 6.60 8.29
C TYR A 385 -15.16 7.39 9.19
N ASP A 386 -13.87 7.41 8.79
CA ASP A 386 -12.79 8.22 9.33
C ASP A 386 -11.99 8.81 8.15
N ILE A 387 -11.62 10.09 8.23
CA ILE A 387 -10.78 10.75 7.21
C ILE A 387 -9.42 10.06 7.01
N MET A 388 -8.88 9.38 8.03
CA MET A 388 -7.64 8.59 7.96
C MET A 388 -7.84 7.24 7.27
N GLY A 389 -9.06 6.90 6.87
CA GLY A 389 -9.34 5.76 6.01
C GLY A 389 -9.49 6.20 4.55
N TYR A 390 -10.56 5.77 3.88
CA TYR A 390 -10.69 6.02 2.43
C TYR A 390 -10.87 7.51 2.12
N SER A 391 -9.94 8.08 1.32
CA SER A 391 -9.82 9.53 1.09
C SER A 391 -11.00 10.21 0.37
N SER A 392 -11.98 9.46 -0.14
CA SER A 392 -13.23 10.08 -0.62
C SER A 392 -14.18 10.44 0.52
N GLY A 393 -14.06 9.78 1.68
CA GLY A 393 -14.82 10.09 2.90
C GLY A 393 -14.31 11.37 3.53
N PHE A 394 -15.21 12.21 4.04
CA PHE A 394 -14.84 13.44 4.76
C PHE A 394 -15.42 13.45 6.16
N ASN A 395 -15.35 12.28 6.81
CA ASN A 395 -15.91 11.98 8.12
C ASN A 395 -14.90 12.23 9.24
N GLN A 396 -15.39 12.53 10.44
CA GLN A 396 -14.54 12.85 11.59
C GLN A 396 -13.69 11.65 12.02
N PHE A 397 -12.65 11.94 12.82
CA PHE A 397 -11.83 10.92 13.46
C PHE A 397 -12.67 9.96 14.30
N ASN A 398 -12.33 8.68 14.23
CA ASN A 398 -12.81 7.62 15.11
C ASN A 398 -12.32 7.83 16.56
N ALA A 399 -12.89 7.07 17.49
CA ALA A 399 -12.59 7.20 18.91
C ALA A 399 -11.09 7.03 19.22
N PRO A 400 -10.40 5.97 18.78
CA PRO A 400 -8.96 5.84 18.97
C PRO A 400 -8.15 7.06 18.50
N HIS A 401 -8.41 7.59 17.30
CA HIS A 401 -7.69 8.76 16.78
C HIS A 401 -7.94 10.01 17.64
N LYS A 402 -9.19 10.29 18.03
CA LYS A 402 -9.51 11.41 18.93
C LYS A 402 -8.86 11.27 20.32
N ILE A 403 -8.72 10.05 20.83
CA ILE A 403 -7.99 9.76 22.07
C ILE A 403 -6.49 9.98 21.88
N ALA A 404 -5.92 9.49 20.77
CA ALA A 404 -4.50 9.54 20.51
C ALA A 404 -3.97 10.98 20.43
N VAL A 405 -4.75 11.90 19.87
CA VAL A 405 -4.44 13.34 19.80
C VAL A 405 -4.95 14.15 21.01
N ASN A 406 -5.51 13.47 22.01
CA ASN A 406 -6.02 14.02 23.27
C ASN A 406 -7.21 14.99 23.14
N TRP A 407 -8.06 14.85 22.11
CA TRP A 407 -9.34 15.58 22.03
C TRP A 407 -10.42 14.94 22.90
N ILE A 408 -10.30 13.63 23.16
CA ILE A 408 -11.07 12.90 24.17
C ILE A 408 -10.09 12.46 25.27
N SER A 409 -10.07 13.21 26.38
CA SER A 409 -9.19 12.95 27.53
C SER A 409 -9.66 11.75 28.36
N GLY A 410 -8.78 11.21 29.23
CA GLY A 410 -9.04 10.01 30.03
C GLY A 410 -10.33 10.03 30.88
N GLY A 411 -10.76 11.17 31.40
CA GLY A 411 -12.03 11.26 32.14
C GLY A 411 -13.30 10.97 31.31
N LYS A 412 -13.18 11.00 29.98
CA LYS A 412 -14.24 10.71 29.01
C LYS A 412 -14.17 9.27 28.48
N VAL A 413 -13.16 8.50 28.89
CA VAL A 413 -12.91 7.10 28.49
C VAL A 413 -13.06 6.22 29.72
N GLN A 414 -14.02 5.31 29.71
CA GLN A 414 -14.21 4.35 30.80
C GLN A 414 -13.51 3.04 30.46
N GLU A 415 -12.53 2.65 31.28
CA GLU A 415 -11.94 1.32 31.20
C GLU A 415 -12.88 0.27 31.79
N VAL A 416 -13.07 -0.83 31.07
CA VAL A 416 -13.98 -1.92 31.43
C VAL A 416 -13.17 -3.19 31.59
N THR A 417 -13.03 -3.65 32.83
CA THR A 417 -12.18 -4.82 33.19
C THR A 417 -12.95 -5.93 33.92
N ALA A 418 -14.26 -5.76 34.08
CA ALA A 418 -15.12 -6.71 34.78
C ALA A 418 -16.48 -6.82 34.08
N ASP A 419 -17.16 -7.94 34.31
CA ASP A 419 -18.53 -8.16 33.85
C ASP A 419 -19.45 -7.06 34.37
N GLY A 420 -20.36 -6.58 33.52
CA GLY A 420 -21.31 -5.56 33.94
C GLY A 420 -22.08 -4.92 32.79
N ILE A 421 -22.94 -3.98 33.18
CA ILE A 421 -23.63 -3.09 32.26
C ILE A 421 -22.95 -1.73 32.34
N TYR A 422 -22.55 -1.22 31.18
CA TYR A 422 -21.83 0.03 31.01
C TYR A 422 -22.60 0.91 30.03
N THR A 423 -22.45 2.22 30.15
CA THR A 423 -23.22 3.17 29.33
C THR A 423 -22.27 4.18 28.68
N ILE A 424 -22.37 4.29 27.35
CA ILE A 424 -21.85 5.44 26.61
C ILE A 424 -22.97 6.49 26.61
N THR A 425 -22.64 7.70 27.03
CA THR A 425 -23.63 8.78 27.25
C THR A 425 -23.51 9.92 26.24
N VAL A 426 -22.47 9.90 25.40
CA VAL A 426 -22.17 11.00 24.47
C VAL A 426 -21.60 10.45 23.15
N PRO A 427 -22.14 10.86 21.99
CA PRO A 427 -21.57 10.55 20.68
C PRO A 427 -20.34 11.40 20.36
N LEU A 428 -19.46 10.89 19.51
CA LEU A 428 -18.14 11.47 19.21
C LEU A 428 -18.17 12.88 18.59
N GLU A 429 -19.31 13.31 18.04
CA GLU A 429 -19.47 14.58 17.34
C GLU A 429 -19.94 15.72 18.26
N THR A 430 -20.19 15.43 19.55
CA THR A 430 -20.70 16.41 20.52
C THR A 430 -19.73 16.66 21.66
N ASN A 431 -19.67 17.89 22.19
CA ASN A 431 -18.80 18.23 23.34
C ASN A 431 -19.63 18.43 24.62
N ILE A 432 -19.55 17.48 25.53
CA ILE A 432 -20.20 17.46 26.83
C ILE A 432 -19.13 17.21 27.90
N ASP A 433 -19.10 18.05 28.93
CA ASP A 433 -18.03 18.05 29.92
C ASP A 433 -18.05 16.80 30.84
N ASN A 434 -19.24 16.26 31.14
CA ASN A 434 -19.44 15.18 32.11
C ASN A 434 -20.11 13.95 31.48
N GLY A 435 -19.49 13.37 30.45
CA GLY A 435 -20.03 12.18 29.79
C GLY A 435 -18.96 11.17 29.40
N ILE A 436 -19.39 9.91 29.31
CA ILE A 436 -18.57 8.80 28.80
C ILE A 436 -18.78 8.70 27.29
N TYR A 437 -17.70 8.88 26.55
CA TYR A 437 -17.66 8.83 25.09
C TYR A 437 -17.27 7.45 24.58
N VAL A 438 -16.37 6.79 25.32
CA VAL A 438 -15.71 5.57 24.87
C VAL A 438 -15.64 4.58 26.02
N LEU A 439 -16.03 3.33 25.75
CA LEU A 439 -15.63 2.21 26.60
C LEU A 439 -14.38 1.57 26.02
N LYS A 440 -13.35 1.39 26.86
CA LYS A 440 -12.09 0.74 26.51
C LYS A 440 -12.02 -0.62 27.19
N ILE A 441 -11.99 -1.69 26.40
CA ILE A 441 -11.99 -3.08 26.90
C ILE A 441 -10.66 -3.74 26.50
N PRO A 442 -9.79 -4.16 27.44
CA PRO A 442 -8.53 -4.82 27.11
C PRO A 442 -8.74 -6.22 26.54
N LYS A 443 -7.94 -6.57 25.53
CA LYS A 443 -7.79 -7.95 25.05
C LYS A 443 -6.71 -8.64 25.88
N ALA A 444 -6.95 -9.88 26.30
CA ALA A 444 -6.02 -10.62 27.16
C ALA A 444 -4.82 -11.21 26.40
N ASN A 445 -4.95 -11.44 25.09
CA ASN A 445 -3.94 -12.08 24.25
C ASN A 445 -2.91 -11.13 23.63
N SER A 446 -3.11 -9.82 23.75
CA SER A 446 -2.24 -8.78 23.17
C SER A 446 -2.32 -7.49 23.99
N ASN A 447 -1.59 -6.44 23.59
CA ASN A 447 -1.72 -5.09 24.17
C ASN A 447 -2.89 -4.29 23.57
N GLU A 448 -3.70 -4.91 22.71
CA GLU A 448 -4.81 -4.25 22.02
C GLU A 448 -6.04 -4.13 22.92
N HIS A 449 -6.89 -3.18 22.59
CA HIS A 449 -8.15 -2.94 23.27
C HIS A 449 -9.26 -2.76 22.24
N TYR A 450 -10.48 -3.08 22.62
CA TYR A 450 -11.67 -2.59 21.94
C TYR A 450 -12.00 -1.19 22.43
N TYR A 451 -12.30 -0.29 21.49
CA TYR A 451 -12.79 1.06 21.72
C TYR A 451 -14.20 1.13 21.16
N LEU A 452 -15.17 1.23 22.05
CA LEU A 452 -16.59 1.26 21.71
C LEU A 452 -17.07 2.69 21.80
N SER A 453 -17.68 3.20 20.73
CA SER A 453 -18.12 4.59 20.64
C SER A 453 -19.43 4.73 19.87
N LEU A 454 -20.15 5.82 20.11
CA LEU A 454 -21.37 6.17 19.40
C LEU A 454 -21.09 7.26 18.37
N ARG A 455 -21.63 7.11 17.16
CA ARG A 455 -21.54 8.09 16.06
C ARG A 455 -22.89 8.72 15.81
N LYS A 456 -22.89 9.98 15.35
CA LYS A 456 -24.10 10.75 15.07
C LYS A 456 -23.99 11.48 13.74
N LYS A 457 -25.08 11.46 12.96
CA LYS A 457 -25.20 12.21 11.71
C LYS A 457 -25.24 13.71 11.97
N MET A 458 -24.10 14.38 11.96
CA MET A 458 -24.00 15.84 12.06
C MET A 458 -22.68 16.36 11.50
N GLY A 459 -22.69 17.62 11.02
CA GLY A 459 -21.49 18.28 10.52
C GLY A 459 -20.77 17.48 9.42
N PHE A 460 -19.48 17.21 9.61
CA PHE A 460 -18.69 16.40 8.70
C PHE A 460 -19.19 14.95 8.59
N ASP A 461 -19.93 14.45 9.58
CA ASP A 461 -20.52 13.11 9.66
C ASP A 461 -21.99 13.03 9.23
N SER A 462 -22.52 14.09 8.60
CA SER A 462 -23.92 14.14 8.16
C SER A 462 -24.35 13.02 7.20
N ASP A 463 -23.40 12.40 6.50
CA ASP A 463 -23.61 11.38 5.46
C ASP A 463 -23.31 9.94 5.92
N LEU A 464 -22.97 9.73 7.20
CA LEU A 464 -22.74 8.39 7.74
C LEU A 464 -23.90 7.44 7.44
N PRO A 465 -23.69 6.15 7.15
CA PRO A 465 -24.78 5.22 6.95
C PRO A 465 -25.64 5.05 8.21
N GLN A 466 -26.93 4.76 8.01
CA GLN A 466 -27.84 4.58 9.15
C GLN A 466 -27.40 3.42 10.06
N GLY A 467 -26.90 2.33 9.48
CA GLY A 467 -26.45 1.17 10.25
C GLY A 467 -25.16 1.40 11.05
N VAL A 468 -24.40 2.47 10.77
CA VAL A 468 -23.25 2.90 11.59
C VAL A 468 -23.70 3.74 12.79
N VAL A 469 -24.76 4.55 12.63
CA VAL A 469 -25.26 5.44 13.69
C VAL A 469 -26.36 4.82 14.56
N ASP A 470 -27.01 3.74 14.12
CA ASP A 470 -28.01 3.02 14.90
C ASP A 470 -27.41 2.20 16.06
N GLY A 471 -26.09 2.03 16.08
CA GLY A 471 -25.41 1.14 17.01
C GLY A 471 -24.02 1.61 17.38
N VAL A 472 -23.39 0.87 18.28
CA VAL A 472 -22.03 1.15 18.74
C VAL A 472 -21.02 0.76 17.66
N SER A 473 -20.16 1.71 17.28
CA SER A 473 -18.97 1.45 16.47
C SER A 473 -17.90 0.81 17.34
N VAL A 474 -17.23 -0.21 16.80
CA VAL A 474 -16.19 -0.96 17.50
C VAL A 474 -14.87 -0.84 16.73
N HIS A 475 -13.85 -0.30 17.38
CA HIS A 475 -12.48 -0.24 16.84
C HIS A 475 -11.52 -1.04 17.70
N ILE A 476 -10.49 -1.65 17.10
CA ILE A 476 -9.36 -2.27 17.80
C ILE A 476 -8.12 -1.40 17.59
N TRP A 477 -7.38 -1.15 18.67
CA TRP A 477 -6.12 -0.41 18.63
C TRP A 477 -5.23 -0.75 19.84
N ASP A 478 -3.91 -0.63 19.70
CA ASP A 478 -2.92 -0.98 20.74
C ASP A 478 -2.46 0.21 21.60
N GLY A 479 -2.93 1.42 21.30
CA GLY A 479 -2.58 2.61 22.06
C GLY A 479 -1.36 3.37 21.51
N ILE A 480 -0.74 2.87 20.43
CA ILE A 480 0.41 3.52 19.80
C ILE A 480 -0.11 4.42 18.67
N ILE A 481 0.09 5.74 18.79
CA ILE A 481 -0.49 6.75 17.87
C ILE A 481 -0.11 6.53 16.41
N SER A 482 1.11 6.04 16.19
CA SER A 482 1.67 5.76 14.88
C SER A 482 1.33 4.36 14.36
N HIS A 483 0.34 3.66 14.94
CA HIS A 483 -0.18 2.37 14.48
C HIS A 483 -1.63 2.51 14.03
N PRO A 484 -2.05 1.74 12.99
CA PRO A 484 -3.38 1.87 12.43
C PRO A 484 -4.46 1.39 13.40
N THR A 485 -5.65 1.93 13.20
CA THR A 485 -6.88 1.50 13.90
C THR A 485 -7.64 0.49 13.04
N LEU A 486 -8.39 -0.42 13.66
CA LEU A 486 -9.14 -1.45 12.96
C LEU A 486 -10.63 -1.35 13.25
N PHE A 487 -11.44 -0.92 12.30
CA PHE A 487 -12.88 -0.92 12.39
C PHE A 487 -13.45 -2.33 12.26
N VAL A 488 -14.31 -2.72 13.20
CA VAL A 488 -14.89 -4.07 13.31
C VAL A 488 -16.32 -4.05 12.81
N ASP A 489 -16.63 -5.02 11.93
CA ASP A 489 -17.98 -5.29 11.47
C ASP A 489 -18.72 -6.21 12.45
N THR A 490 -19.74 -5.69 13.13
CA THR A 490 -20.55 -6.47 14.08
C THR A 490 -21.72 -7.21 13.43
N THR A 491 -21.90 -7.07 12.11
CA THR A 491 -22.92 -7.72 11.28
C THR A 491 -22.31 -8.43 10.07
N PRO A 492 -21.29 -9.29 10.25
CA PRO A 492 -20.45 -9.79 9.17
C PRO A 492 -21.22 -10.57 8.09
N GLY A 493 -21.10 -10.06 6.86
CA GLY A 493 -21.72 -10.57 5.64
C GLY A 493 -23.22 -10.38 5.56
N SER A 494 -23.69 -9.25 6.09
CA SER A 494 -24.94 -8.63 5.70
C SER A 494 -24.98 -8.35 4.18
N SER A 495 -23.81 -8.15 3.53
CA SER A 495 -23.67 -8.03 2.08
C SER A 495 -22.43 -8.72 1.50
N ALA A 496 -22.53 -9.08 0.21
CA ALA A 496 -21.40 -9.55 -0.61
C ALA A 496 -20.40 -8.45 -0.97
N ILE A 497 -20.87 -7.20 -0.97
CA ILE A 497 -20.10 -6.03 -1.36
C ILE A 497 -19.52 -5.47 -0.07
N LEU A 498 -18.18 -5.51 0.07
CA LEU A 498 -17.47 -5.11 1.29
C LEU A 498 -17.93 -3.73 1.82
N THR A 499 -18.22 -2.80 0.92
CA THR A 499 -18.60 -1.44 1.27
C THR A 499 -20.03 -1.33 1.81
N GLU A 500 -20.92 -2.21 1.38
CA GLU A 500 -22.29 -2.31 1.89
C GLU A 500 -22.32 -3.13 3.18
N ASP A 501 -21.46 -4.14 3.28
CA ASP A 501 -21.31 -5.02 4.44
C ASP A 501 -20.91 -4.22 5.69
N PHE A 502 -20.05 -3.21 5.52
CA PHE A 502 -19.66 -2.33 6.62
C PHE A 502 -20.62 -1.16 6.84
N ALA A 503 -21.62 -0.96 5.97
CA ALA A 503 -22.60 0.11 6.14
C ALA A 503 -23.58 -0.14 7.29
N ASP A 504 -23.62 -1.37 7.82
CA ASP A 504 -24.36 -1.73 9.02
C ASP A 504 -23.53 -2.29 10.18
N ALA A 505 -22.22 -2.04 10.14
CA ALA A 505 -21.24 -2.52 11.10
C ALA A 505 -21.48 -2.13 12.58
N GLY A 506 -22.34 -1.13 12.85
CA GLY A 506 -22.68 -0.72 14.21
C GLY A 506 -23.43 -1.81 14.96
N LEU A 507 -23.02 -2.09 16.21
CA LEU A 507 -23.66 -3.10 17.05
C LEU A 507 -25.07 -2.65 17.41
N LYS A 508 -26.11 -3.33 16.91
CA LYS A 508 -27.51 -2.91 17.13
C LYS A 508 -28.12 -3.50 18.40
N ASP A 509 -29.20 -2.87 18.88
CA ASP A 509 -29.96 -3.33 20.04
C ASP A 509 -30.34 -4.81 19.95
N GLY A 510 -30.10 -5.54 21.03
CA GLY A 510 -30.38 -6.97 21.14
C GLY A 510 -29.28 -7.88 20.54
N ASN A 511 -28.40 -7.34 19.68
CA ASN A 511 -27.30 -8.09 19.08
C ASN A 511 -26.04 -8.04 19.94
N TYR A 512 -25.13 -8.98 19.69
CA TYR A 512 -23.83 -9.08 20.34
C TYR A 512 -22.76 -9.48 19.32
N PHE A 513 -21.51 -9.10 19.58
CA PHE A 513 -20.36 -9.76 18.98
C PHE A 513 -19.59 -10.52 20.06
N TYR A 514 -18.85 -11.55 19.64
CA TYR A 514 -18.09 -12.42 20.52
C TYR A 514 -16.68 -12.62 19.98
N ASP A 515 -15.69 -12.24 20.78
CA ASP A 515 -14.29 -12.59 20.54
C ASP A 515 -14.00 -13.95 21.19
N SER A 516 -13.90 -14.97 20.34
CA SER A 516 -13.63 -16.33 20.78
C SER A 516 -12.18 -16.56 21.24
N VAL A 517 -11.25 -15.67 20.87
CA VAL A 517 -9.82 -15.74 21.26
C VAL A 517 -9.67 -15.21 22.68
N ASN A 518 -10.26 -14.05 22.98
CA ASN A 518 -10.18 -13.42 24.31
C ASN A 518 -11.33 -13.79 25.26
N LYS A 519 -12.34 -14.53 24.78
CA LYS A 519 -13.53 -14.92 25.56
C LYS A 519 -14.33 -13.72 26.05
N ILE A 520 -14.41 -12.67 25.23
CA ILE A 520 -15.12 -11.43 25.54
C ILE A 520 -16.39 -11.35 24.68
N GLN A 521 -17.53 -11.09 25.31
CA GLN A 521 -18.79 -10.81 24.63
C GLN A 521 -19.25 -9.39 24.97
N VAL A 522 -19.66 -8.65 23.95
CA VAL A 522 -20.32 -7.35 24.12
C VAL A 522 -21.69 -7.41 23.46
N LYS A 523 -22.73 -7.07 24.22
CA LYS A 523 -24.11 -6.98 23.74
C LYS A 523 -24.63 -5.57 23.90
N GLN A 524 -25.22 -4.99 22.85
CA GLN A 524 -25.97 -3.75 22.99
C GLN A 524 -27.37 -4.05 23.52
N LEU A 525 -27.72 -3.44 24.66
CA LEU A 525 -29.02 -3.66 25.31
C LEU A 525 -30.07 -2.70 24.77
N ILE A 526 -29.74 -1.41 24.77
CA ILE A 526 -30.66 -0.35 24.36
C ILE A 526 -29.89 0.88 23.91
N HIS A 527 -30.37 1.48 22.82
CA HIS A 527 -29.94 2.77 22.31
C HIS A 527 -31.10 3.76 22.45
N SER A 528 -30.89 4.83 23.22
CA SER A 528 -31.88 5.87 23.49
C SER A 528 -31.29 7.26 23.33
N GLY A 529 -31.63 7.93 22.22
CA GLY A 529 -31.11 9.26 21.90
C GLY A 529 -29.60 9.24 21.70
N ASP A 530 -28.87 10.00 22.52
CA ASP A 530 -27.41 10.13 22.46
C ASP A 530 -26.68 9.15 23.40
N SER A 531 -27.38 8.13 23.93
CA SER A 531 -26.84 7.18 24.90
C SER A 531 -27.17 5.72 24.56
N VAL A 532 -26.24 4.84 24.89
CA VAL A 532 -26.34 3.40 24.66
C VAL A 532 -25.81 2.61 25.85
N SER A 533 -26.56 1.57 26.27
CA SER A 533 -26.15 0.65 27.32
C SER A 533 -25.69 -0.69 26.74
N LEU A 534 -24.58 -1.18 27.25
CA LEU A 534 -23.87 -2.36 26.77
C LEU A 534 -23.66 -3.34 27.93
N GLU A 535 -23.98 -4.61 27.73
CA GLU A 535 -23.55 -5.69 28.62
C GLU A 535 -22.20 -6.22 28.13
N VAL A 536 -21.18 -6.18 28.99
CA VAL A 536 -19.85 -6.74 28.72
C VAL A 536 -19.66 -7.95 29.63
N LYS A 537 -19.21 -9.06 29.04
CA LYS A 537 -18.88 -10.30 29.76
C LYS A 537 -17.50 -10.81 29.35
N PHE A 538 -16.69 -11.14 30.34
CA PHE A 538 -15.37 -11.75 30.22
C PHE A 538 -15.44 -13.25 30.53
N ASN A 539 -14.42 -13.98 30.07
CA ASN A 539 -14.29 -15.42 30.32
C ASN A 539 -15.52 -16.24 29.92
N VAL A 540 -16.24 -15.79 28.88
CA VAL A 540 -17.45 -16.45 28.40
C VAL A 540 -17.09 -17.85 27.91
N GLN A 541 -17.55 -18.86 28.65
CA GLN A 541 -17.43 -20.26 28.26
C GLN A 541 -18.58 -20.57 27.30
N THR A 542 -18.28 -20.97 26.07
CA THR A 542 -19.32 -21.48 25.16
C THR A 542 -19.76 -22.85 25.66
N SER A 543 -20.91 -22.95 26.34
CA SER A 543 -21.53 -24.26 26.60
C SER A 543 -21.97 -24.90 25.29
N PRO A 544 -21.87 -26.23 25.12
CA PRO A 544 -22.36 -26.95 23.93
C PRO A 544 -23.88 -26.82 23.69
N SER A 545 -24.62 -26.20 24.62
CA SER A 545 -26.09 -26.23 24.68
C SER A 545 -26.79 -24.91 24.34
N ASN A 546 -26.06 -23.83 24.05
CA ASN A 546 -26.65 -22.69 23.37
C ASN A 546 -26.32 -22.86 21.89
N PRO A 547 -27.32 -23.16 21.02
CA PRO A 547 -27.05 -23.18 19.61
C PRO A 547 -26.65 -21.76 19.22
N ILE A 548 -25.38 -21.57 18.90
CA ILE A 548 -24.97 -20.61 17.89
C ILE A 548 -25.96 -20.84 16.74
N PRO A 549 -26.71 -19.82 16.26
CA PRO A 549 -27.50 -19.99 15.04
C PRO A 549 -26.59 -20.65 14.01
N PRO A 550 -27.00 -21.78 13.39
CA PRO A 550 -26.07 -22.69 12.75
C PRO A 550 -25.15 -21.90 11.83
N ILE A 551 -23.86 -21.89 12.19
CA ILE A 551 -22.81 -21.55 11.25
C ILE A 551 -23.05 -22.51 10.08
N PRO A 552 -23.34 -22.04 8.86
CA PRO A 552 -23.42 -22.94 7.72
C PRO A 552 -22.11 -23.75 7.72
N SER A 553 -22.23 -25.08 7.78
CA SER A 553 -21.08 -25.98 7.84
C SER A 553 -20.02 -25.49 6.84
N PRO A 554 -18.77 -25.27 7.27
CA PRO A 554 -17.75 -24.76 6.36
C PRO A 554 -17.58 -25.78 5.25
N THR A 555 -18.06 -25.44 4.05
CA THR A 555 -17.69 -26.18 2.87
C THR A 555 -16.19 -26.02 2.71
N SER A 556 -15.46 -27.11 2.52
CA SER A 556 -14.02 -27.02 2.26
C SER A 556 -13.79 -26.11 1.05
N MET A 557 -13.01 -25.05 1.27
CA MET A 557 -12.59 -24.14 0.20
C MET A 557 -11.81 -24.96 -0.84
N LYS A 558 -12.26 -24.96 -2.09
CA LYS A 558 -11.54 -25.59 -3.20
C LYS A 558 -10.90 -24.51 -4.07
N GLY A 559 -9.64 -24.72 -4.48
CA GLY A 559 -8.88 -23.79 -5.34
C GLY A 559 -8.23 -24.49 -6.53
N TRP A 560 -8.01 -23.77 -7.62
CA TRP A 560 -7.37 -24.28 -8.84
C TRP A 560 -6.68 -23.17 -9.65
N ALA A 561 -5.75 -23.57 -10.54
CA ALA A 561 -5.06 -22.67 -11.46
C ALA A 561 -5.52 -22.91 -12.91
N VAL A 562 -5.98 -21.87 -13.61
CA VAL A 562 -6.36 -21.91 -15.02
C VAL A 562 -5.35 -21.10 -15.83
N THR A 563 -4.66 -21.75 -16.76
CA THR A 563 -3.80 -21.09 -17.76
C THR A 563 -4.59 -20.84 -19.04
N ALA A 564 -4.80 -19.58 -19.41
CA ALA A 564 -5.21 -19.18 -20.74
C ALA A 564 -3.98 -19.10 -21.65
N ASN A 565 -3.99 -19.88 -22.74
CA ASN A 565 -2.86 -20.01 -23.66
C ASN A 565 -3.30 -19.60 -25.09
N PRO A 566 -2.95 -18.42 -25.59
CA PRO A 566 -3.13 -18.07 -27.00
C PRO A 566 -2.36 -19.04 -27.92
N VAL A 567 -2.94 -19.37 -29.06
CA VAL A 567 -2.36 -20.26 -30.07
C VAL A 567 -2.59 -19.69 -31.45
N CYS A 568 -1.52 -19.59 -32.23
CA CYS A 568 -1.57 -19.19 -33.63
C CYS A 568 -1.88 -20.38 -34.53
N GLN A 569 -2.78 -20.20 -35.51
CA GLN A 569 -3.18 -21.27 -36.42
C GLN A 569 -2.08 -21.73 -37.37
N ASN A 570 -1.11 -20.87 -37.65
CA ASN A 570 0.06 -21.18 -38.46
C ASN A 570 1.17 -21.91 -37.68
N GLY A 571 0.96 -22.20 -36.38
CA GLY A 571 1.94 -22.83 -35.51
C GLY A 571 3.04 -21.90 -34.98
N ASN A 572 3.01 -20.60 -35.35
CA ASN A 572 3.94 -19.62 -34.80
C ASN A 572 3.71 -19.40 -33.31
N ARG A 573 4.76 -19.00 -32.60
CA ARG A 573 4.60 -18.58 -31.20
C ARG A 573 3.87 -17.23 -31.17
N PRO A 574 2.77 -17.09 -30.41
CA PRO A 574 2.10 -15.80 -30.28
C PRO A 574 3.02 -14.79 -29.59
N ILE A 575 3.12 -13.59 -30.16
CA ILE A 575 3.97 -12.49 -29.66
C ILE A 575 3.19 -11.31 -29.06
N GLY A 576 1.87 -11.44 -28.88
CA GLY A 576 1.04 -10.42 -28.25
C GLY A 576 0.66 -10.70 -26.79
N GLN A 577 -0.03 -9.73 -26.18
CA GLN A 577 -0.40 -9.73 -24.76
C GLN A 577 -1.92 -9.65 -24.61
N GLY A 578 -2.47 -10.43 -23.69
CA GLY A 578 -3.90 -10.43 -23.41
C GLY A 578 -4.20 -10.75 -21.96
N ASN A 579 -5.42 -10.48 -21.51
CA ASN A 579 -5.82 -10.60 -20.11
C ASN A 579 -6.76 -11.78 -19.89
N ILE A 580 -6.49 -12.61 -18.88
CA ILE A 580 -7.42 -13.61 -18.37
C ILE A 580 -8.47 -12.95 -17.47
N TYR A 581 -9.75 -13.29 -17.67
CA TYR A 581 -10.85 -12.83 -16.83
C TYR A 581 -11.66 -14.04 -16.34
N TYR A 582 -12.20 -13.98 -15.13
CA TYR A 582 -13.03 -15.05 -14.57
C TYR A 582 -14.09 -14.54 -13.59
N THR A 583 -15.15 -15.33 -13.38
CA THR A 583 -16.20 -15.06 -12.38
C THR A 583 -16.84 -16.36 -11.89
N VAL A 584 -17.56 -16.31 -10.78
CA VAL A 584 -18.33 -17.43 -10.19
C VAL A 584 -19.83 -17.04 -10.14
N TRP A 585 -20.77 -17.96 -10.44
CA TRP A 585 -22.22 -17.66 -10.50
C TRP A 585 -23.12 -18.86 -10.12
N PRO A 586 -24.30 -18.69 -9.48
CA PRO A 586 -24.91 -17.43 -9.02
C PRO A 586 -24.07 -16.75 -7.94
N ARG A 587 -24.11 -15.41 -7.89
CA ARG A 587 -23.40 -14.66 -6.84
C ARG A 587 -24.04 -14.98 -5.49
N VAL A 588 -23.25 -15.49 -4.56
CA VAL A 588 -23.66 -15.74 -3.16
C VAL A 588 -22.92 -14.75 -2.25
N PRO A 589 -23.54 -14.28 -1.16
CA PRO A 589 -23.21 -13.00 -0.52
C PRO A 589 -21.98 -12.99 0.39
N TYR A 590 -21.14 -14.01 0.33
CA TYR A 590 -20.00 -14.13 1.22
C TYR A 590 -18.71 -14.26 0.43
N ASN A 591 -17.83 -13.31 0.70
CA ASN A 591 -16.64 -12.99 -0.05
C ASN A 591 -15.44 -13.75 0.53
N LEU A 592 -14.93 -14.75 -0.18
CA LEU A 592 -13.50 -15.08 -0.15
C LEU A 592 -12.95 -14.74 -1.53
N ASN A 593 -12.40 -13.53 -1.62
CA ASN A 593 -11.84 -12.92 -2.83
C ASN A 593 -12.80 -12.90 -4.01
N ASN A 594 -13.68 -11.91 -4.04
CA ASN A 594 -14.32 -11.49 -5.28
C ASN A 594 -13.25 -10.81 -6.12
N PRO A 595 -13.06 -11.27 -7.35
CA PRO A 595 -12.77 -10.34 -8.40
C PRO A 595 -14.04 -10.17 -9.26
N LEU A 596 -14.67 -9.01 -9.27
CA LEU A 596 -14.20 -7.92 -10.13
C LEU A 596 -12.89 -7.31 -9.61
N GLN A 597 -11.80 -8.05 -9.74
CA GLN A 597 -10.43 -7.58 -9.70
C GLN A 597 -10.13 -7.40 -11.16
N TRP A 598 -9.77 -6.17 -11.48
CA TRP A 598 -8.76 -5.97 -12.49
C TRP A 598 -7.50 -6.71 -12.00
N VAL A 599 -7.24 -7.86 -12.61
CA VAL A 599 -5.94 -8.53 -12.47
C VAL A 599 -5.00 -7.80 -13.43
N TYR A 600 -4.25 -6.83 -12.91
CA TYR A 600 -3.08 -6.27 -13.60
C TYR A 600 -1.81 -6.84 -12.94
N PRO A 601 -1.12 -7.76 -13.64
CA PRO A 601 0.32 -7.90 -13.50
C PRO A 601 0.99 -7.93 -14.88
N GLU A 602 1.73 -6.86 -15.17
CA GLU A 602 2.76 -6.84 -16.20
C GLU A 602 3.88 -7.85 -15.85
N ALA A 603 3.72 -9.12 -16.22
CA ALA A 603 4.83 -10.09 -16.25
C ALA A 603 4.43 -11.40 -16.95
N SER A 604 4.40 -11.42 -18.29
CA SER A 604 4.86 -12.55 -19.15
C SER A 604 4.11 -12.59 -20.50
N PRO A 605 4.82 -12.61 -21.65
CA PRO A 605 4.20 -12.81 -22.96
C PRO A 605 3.66 -14.23 -23.17
N GLY A 606 2.43 -14.34 -23.69
CA GLY A 606 1.94 -15.53 -24.41
C GLY A 606 1.21 -16.63 -23.61
N ALA A 607 1.12 -16.60 -22.28
CA ALA A 607 0.22 -17.45 -21.50
C ALA A 607 0.00 -16.83 -20.12
N GLN A 608 -1.24 -16.85 -19.60
CA GLN A 608 -1.56 -16.28 -18.29
C GLN A 608 -2.28 -17.28 -17.41
N THR A 609 -1.86 -17.38 -16.14
CA THR A 609 -2.49 -18.27 -15.15
C THR A 609 -3.24 -17.46 -14.09
N ALA A 610 -4.51 -17.80 -13.86
CA ALA A 610 -5.29 -17.29 -12.74
C ALA A 610 -5.57 -18.40 -11.73
N VAL A 611 -5.45 -18.09 -10.44
CA VAL A 611 -5.87 -18.99 -9.35
C VAL A 611 -7.26 -18.57 -8.88
N ILE A 612 -8.21 -19.50 -8.84
CA ILE A 612 -9.61 -19.23 -8.52
C ILE A 612 -10.02 -20.10 -7.32
N TYR A 613 -10.74 -19.51 -6.37
CA TYR A 613 -11.22 -20.15 -5.15
C TYR A 613 -12.73 -20.02 -5.03
N THR A 614 -13.40 -21.01 -4.43
CA THR A 614 -14.83 -20.93 -4.09
C THR A 614 -15.19 -21.91 -2.96
N ASP A 615 -16.20 -21.53 -2.18
CA ASP A 615 -16.72 -22.26 -1.03
C ASP A 615 -18.12 -22.86 -1.29
N ASN A 616 -18.86 -22.51 -2.36
CA ASN A 616 -20.21 -23.06 -2.60
C ASN A 616 -20.31 -24.05 -3.79
N ASP A 617 -20.71 -25.31 -3.54
CA ASP A 617 -20.67 -26.42 -4.51
C ASP A 617 -21.66 -26.24 -5.67
N ALA A 618 -22.64 -25.34 -5.52
CA ALA A 618 -23.64 -25.03 -6.53
C ALA A 618 -23.19 -23.96 -7.55
N ASN A 619 -22.01 -23.35 -7.36
CA ASN A 619 -21.57 -22.24 -8.19
C ASN A 619 -20.80 -22.73 -9.43
N ASN A 620 -21.19 -22.23 -10.60
CA ASN A 620 -20.43 -22.41 -11.84
C ASN A 620 -19.25 -21.44 -11.90
N VAL A 621 -18.17 -21.86 -12.53
CA VAL A 621 -16.96 -21.06 -12.81
C VAL A 621 -16.97 -20.66 -14.27
N TYR A 622 -16.63 -19.40 -14.52
CA TYR A 622 -16.61 -18.81 -15.85
C TYR A 622 -15.24 -18.21 -16.11
N VAL A 623 -14.64 -18.53 -17.27
CA VAL A 623 -13.30 -18.03 -17.65
C VAL A 623 -13.33 -17.54 -19.09
N GLY A 624 -12.53 -16.51 -19.38
CA GLY A 624 -12.15 -16.20 -20.75
C GLY A 624 -10.85 -15.39 -20.82
N PHE A 625 -10.47 -15.06 -22.03
CA PHE A 625 -9.22 -14.38 -22.34
C PHE A 625 -9.50 -13.24 -23.31
N LYS A 626 -8.81 -12.10 -23.20
CA LYS A 626 -9.00 -10.93 -24.07
C LYS A 626 -7.67 -10.45 -24.65
N ASP A 627 -7.66 -9.87 -25.84
CA ASP A 627 -6.46 -9.18 -26.37
C ASP A 627 -6.19 -7.83 -25.68
N GLU A 628 -5.09 -7.16 -26.06
CA GLU A 628 -4.70 -5.85 -25.55
C GLU A 628 -5.73 -4.72 -25.83
N LYS A 629 -6.70 -4.96 -26.73
CA LYS A 629 -7.78 -4.03 -27.07
C LYS A 629 -9.10 -4.38 -26.37
N GLY A 630 -9.11 -5.43 -25.55
CA GLY A 630 -10.29 -5.89 -24.79
C GLY A 630 -11.23 -6.82 -25.58
N ASN A 631 -10.85 -7.29 -26.77
CA ASN A 631 -11.66 -8.22 -27.55
C ASN A 631 -11.52 -9.64 -27.02
N SER A 632 -12.62 -10.40 -27.04
CA SER A 632 -12.66 -11.75 -26.47
C SER A 632 -12.00 -12.82 -27.37
N LEU A 633 -11.06 -13.54 -26.76
CA LEU A 633 -10.42 -14.81 -27.07
C LEU A 633 -11.37 -16.00 -27.26
N VAL A 634 -11.54 -16.58 -28.45
CA VAL A 634 -12.36 -17.80 -28.58
C VAL A 634 -11.52 -19.06 -28.29
N PRO A 635 -11.97 -19.98 -27.41
CA PRO A 635 -11.32 -21.28 -27.23
C PRO A 635 -11.31 -22.11 -28.53
N ILE A 636 -10.23 -22.83 -28.82
CA ILE A 636 -10.06 -23.54 -30.11
C ILE A 636 -9.99 -25.07 -30.03
N ASP A 637 -9.69 -25.63 -28.86
CA ASP A 637 -9.61 -27.08 -28.69
C ASP A 637 -10.91 -27.67 -28.12
N LYS A 638 -10.97 -29.00 -28.00
CA LYS A 638 -11.98 -29.60 -27.13
C LYS A 638 -11.67 -29.23 -25.67
N PRO A 639 -12.70 -29.07 -24.82
CA PRO A 639 -12.48 -28.84 -23.41
C PRO A 639 -11.56 -29.91 -22.79
N PRO A 640 -10.54 -29.52 -22.01
CA PRO A 640 -9.61 -30.46 -21.39
C PRO A 640 -10.29 -31.31 -20.29
N ASP A 641 -11.47 -30.89 -19.85
CA ASP A 641 -12.34 -31.58 -18.92
C ASP A 641 -13.75 -31.68 -19.52
N PRO A 642 -14.41 -32.85 -19.50
CA PRO A 642 -15.76 -33.04 -20.07
C PRO A 642 -16.85 -32.21 -19.38
N ASN A 643 -16.58 -31.66 -18.19
CA ASN A 643 -17.50 -30.81 -17.44
C ASN A 643 -17.32 -29.31 -17.77
N ILE A 644 -16.38 -28.96 -18.65
CA ILE A 644 -16.21 -27.61 -19.16
C ILE A 644 -17.01 -27.47 -20.47
N GLU A 645 -17.86 -26.46 -20.55
CA GLU A 645 -18.59 -26.09 -21.75
C GLU A 645 -18.01 -24.81 -22.36
N TYR A 646 -17.66 -24.84 -23.64
CA TYR A 646 -17.19 -23.64 -24.36
C TYR A 646 -18.35 -22.90 -25.03
N GLY A 647 -18.27 -21.57 -25.04
CA GLY A 647 -19.18 -20.69 -25.77
C GLY A 647 -18.47 -19.81 -26.81
N LYS A 648 -19.28 -19.17 -27.66
CA LYS A 648 -18.79 -18.39 -28.83
C LYS A 648 -18.58 -16.90 -28.55
N TYR A 649 -19.20 -16.34 -27.51
CA TYR A 649 -19.15 -14.92 -27.15
C TYR A 649 -19.08 -14.78 -25.64
N PHE A 650 -18.75 -13.58 -25.16
CA PHE A 650 -18.84 -13.26 -23.74
C PHE A 650 -20.07 -12.40 -23.45
N ASN A 651 -21.10 -13.00 -22.85
CA ASN A 651 -22.10 -12.27 -22.06
C ASN A 651 -22.56 -13.14 -20.88
N LEU A 652 -23.32 -12.54 -19.94
CA LEU A 652 -23.75 -13.23 -18.71
C LEU A 652 -24.61 -14.49 -18.96
N GLN A 653 -25.12 -14.70 -20.17
CA GLN A 653 -25.97 -15.83 -20.53
C GLN A 653 -25.22 -16.92 -21.31
N THR A 654 -24.11 -16.57 -21.98
CA THR A 654 -23.24 -17.48 -22.72
C THR A 654 -21.77 -17.11 -22.50
N PRO A 655 -21.04 -17.85 -21.66
CA PRO A 655 -19.64 -17.58 -21.37
C PRO A 655 -18.68 -18.26 -22.36
N LEU A 656 -17.41 -17.84 -22.40
CA LEU A 656 -16.39 -18.46 -23.25
C LEU A 656 -15.99 -19.86 -22.75
N ALA A 657 -15.85 -20.05 -21.44
CA ALA A 657 -15.79 -21.36 -20.80
C ALA A 657 -16.61 -21.36 -19.51
N ARG A 658 -17.47 -22.37 -19.30
CA ARG A 658 -18.29 -22.61 -18.11
C ARG A 658 -17.93 -23.95 -17.48
N TRP A 659 -17.84 -24.02 -16.16
CA TRP A 659 -17.61 -25.28 -15.47
C TRP A 659 -18.51 -25.41 -14.24
N ASN A 660 -19.18 -26.56 -14.09
CA ASN A 660 -20.00 -26.88 -12.91
C ASN A 660 -19.15 -27.42 -11.75
N ARG A 661 -19.16 -26.73 -10.60
CA ARG A 661 -18.37 -27.12 -9.42
C ARG A 661 -18.78 -28.47 -8.81
N ALA A 662 -20.06 -28.82 -8.79
CA ALA A 662 -20.54 -30.02 -8.10
C ALA A 662 -19.94 -31.32 -8.66
N LEU A 663 -19.43 -31.25 -9.89
CA LEU A 663 -18.84 -32.37 -10.61
C LEU A 663 -17.31 -32.39 -10.54
N VAL A 664 -16.71 -31.49 -9.75
CA VAL A 664 -15.25 -31.33 -9.65
C VAL A 664 -14.68 -32.17 -8.49
N PRO A 665 -13.71 -33.07 -8.76
CA PRO A 665 -13.01 -33.83 -7.72
C PRO A 665 -12.30 -32.92 -6.71
N ASN A 666 -12.08 -33.40 -5.48
CA ASN A 666 -11.17 -32.75 -4.54
C ASN A 666 -9.73 -32.92 -5.08
N TRP A 667 -9.19 -31.84 -5.70
CA TRP A 667 -7.83 -31.71 -6.24
C TRP A 667 -7.59 -32.31 -7.64
N PRO A 668 -7.32 -31.47 -8.67
CA PRO A 668 -6.31 -31.77 -9.71
C PRO A 668 -5.44 -30.53 -10.12
N PRO A 669 -4.38 -30.69 -10.97
CA PRO A 669 -3.35 -29.66 -11.27
C PRO A 669 -3.77 -28.61 -12.33
N VAL A 670 -2.89 -27.64 -12.63
CA VAL A 670 -3.05 -26.50 -13.57
C VAL A 670 -3.76 -26.88 -14.88
N ILE A 671 -4.83 -26.17 -15.21
CA ILE A 671 -5.72 -26.45 -16.36
C ILE A 671 -5.45 -25.47 -17.48
N LYS A 672 -5.08 -25.98 -18.66
CA LYS A 672 -4.73 -25.15 -19.82
C LYS A 672 -5.90 -25.07 -20.80
N ILE A 673 -6.33 -23.85 -21.12
CA ILE A 673 -7.34 -23.57 -22.14
C ILE A 673 -6.65 -22.84 -23.29
N ASN A 674 -6.73 -23.41 -24.49
CA ASN A 674 -6.13 -22.81 -25.69
C ASN A 674 -7.12 -21.87 -26.38
N PHE A 675 -6.69 -20.64 -26.63
CA PHE A 675 -7.48 -19.58 -27.26
C PHE A 675 -6.89 -19.21 -28.62
N ARG A 676 -7.74 -18.85 -29.60
CA ARG A 676 -7.26 -18.37 -30.90
C ARG A 676 -6.58 -17.01 -30.74
N ALA A 677 -5.29 -16.94 -31.02
CA ALA A 677 -4.57 -15.68 -31.05
C ALA A 677 -5.00 -14.82 -32.27
N PRO A 678 -5.02 -13.47 -32.16
CA PRO A 678 -5.15 -12.58 -33.31
C PRO A 678 -4.02 -12.78 -34.32
N ASP A 679 -4.29 -12.59 -35.61
CA ASP A 679 -3.25 -12.74 -36.66
C ASP A 679 -2.06 -11.79 -36.43
N SER A 680 -2.28 -10.62 -35.83
CA SER A 680 -1.23 -9.68 -35.43
C SER A 680 -0.24 -10.26 -34.42
N TRP A 681 -0.66 -11.25 -33.62
CA TRP A 681 0.21 -11.95 -32.68
C TRP A 681 0.95 -13.11 -33.34
N CYS A 682 0.61 -13.46 -34.58
CA CYS A 682 1.04 -14.70 -35.23
C CYS A 682 1.97 -14.47 -36.43
N ASN A 683 2.37 -13.22 -36.66
CA ASN A 683 3.24 -12.82 -37.77
C ASN A 683 4.72 -13.08 -37.49
#